data_AF-A0A1I1GXS2-F1
#
_entry.id   AF-A0A1I1GXS2-F1
#
_cell.length_a   1.000
_cell.length_b   1.000
_cell.length_c   1.000
_cell.angle_alpha   90.00
_cell.angle_beta   90.00
_cell.angle_gamma   90.00
#
_symmetry.space_group_name_H-M   'P 1'
#
loop_
_entity.id
_entity.type
_entity.pdbx_description
1 polymer ?
#
loop_
_entity_poly.entity_id
_entity_poly.type
_entity_poly.pdbx_seq_one_letter_code
_entity_poly.pdbx_strand_id
1 'polypeptide(L)'
;MKFIKAASGAVIAGIIFAGMSLTASADEVSKDVISADGETFEVSYANENEDAGYLKYRHNLINERMARNSPAGRIKENLSTICGTFGSYLSHDSRFDGMDRTYLIDVSQWQGKIDWQKVKKDGINDVIIRLGYRGYGSAGTLMMDNSFYENIKGAKAAGLKVGIYFYTQAISYAEARQEADFCAEALKGFDIDLPVYYDIESVDFDYGRLDHAGLTKAQKTKLCKEFCNRIESYGYESGVYANYYWLTNMINGPELGNDYKTWVAAYGSYLNYGGIYDMWQYSSNADIDGIKGSVDINVMYDVDYSPTSTVKVNIDNGVLSWNKAAGADGYTVYGSDNGTDTYVVADVTGTSFDINGQSSGKYCVAAYNYFSGKKHYGKTSNMVDSFRQAPENVEATRIGIDKVSVSWNAVPEAVGYEVYTVTDGKSMLVGKTSDTFLEIRGSDLQKKKVVVRAYNKNGLFGDLSEQVALPGNAPSDVPYAEFRANRLVWTVVPDADGYIITRYLNGKVSELVVQENNYYVDDSQSAEFYVQAYIELEGQKFRTEHSNICSFNGVNYPPKGSIELDSSADGLTWNKIDDAVGYVVYKLDYDGSEVEVGRVDGCHFSTEDTEAIEFYVKGYNVKDGQEFYTEASNRVIISLPEVTEAALVSKTDDYAVISWNEIDGCDEYMVYLDKGKGYELYSTVRGRKAMIGDLKDADFASVRIKGYIGNKDVVSYGLFSNQLYIIGDENSRPAKEVFDFGDLLG
;
A
#
# COMPACT_ATOMS: atom_id res chain seq x y z
N MET A 1 -1.20 -75.16 -14.60
CA MET A 1 -0.95 -76.38 -15.41
C MET A 1 -1.50 -76.16 -16.83
N LYS A 2 -1.08 -76.95 -17.81
CA LYS A 2 -1.55 -76.87 -19.22
C LYS A 2 -2.95 -77.46 -19.37
N PHE A 3 -3.68 -77.05 -20.42
CA PHE A 3 -4.12 -78.00 -21.46
C PHE A 3 -4.18 -77.32 -22.83
N ILE A 4 -4.04 -78.12 -23.90
CA ILE A 4 -3.91 -77.69 -25.30
C ILE A 4 -4.72 -78.65 -26.19
N LYS A 5 -5.47 -78.11 -27.15
CA LYS A 5 -5.71 -78.65 -28.51
C LYS A 5 -5.86 -77.42 -29.43
N ALA A 6 -4.99 -77.14 -30.41
CA ALA A 6 -4.58 -77.90 -31.60
C ALA A 6 -5.63 -77.87 -32.74
N ALA A 7 -5.28 -77.82 -34.02
CA ALA A 7 -4.07 -77.34 -34.74
C ALA A 7 -4.29 -77.62 -36.26
N SER A 8 -3.87 -76.72 -37.15
CA SER A 8 -3.56 -76.97 -38.57
C SER A 8 -3.00 -75.69 -39.21
N GLY A 9 -1.74 -75.61 -39.65
CA GLY A 9 -0.61 -76.54 -39.54
C GLY A 9 0.70 -75.92 -40.09
N ALA A 10 1.85 -76.59 -39.88
CA ALA A 10 3.22 -76.30 -40.40
C ALA A 10 3.81 -74.89 -40.06
N VAL A 11 4.95 -74.66 -39.36
CA VAL A 11 6.25 -75.39 -39.19
C VAL A 11 7.02 -75.41 -40.53
N ILE A 12 8.15 -74.72 -40.73
CA ILE A 12 9.54 -74.78 -40.17
C ILE A 12 10.18 -73.37 -40.36
N ALA A 13 11.08 -72.74 -39.57
CA ALA A 13 11.74 -72.92 -38.25
C ALA A 13 11.85 -71.50 -37.57
N GLY A 14 12.82 -71.09 -36.72
CA GLY A 14 13.93 -71.73 -35.99
C GLY A 14 14.53 -70.74 -34.96
N ILE A 15 14.94 -71.20 -33.78
CA ILE A 15 15.34 -70.39 -32.60
C ILE A 15 16.81 -70.68 -32.24
N ILE A 16 17.53 -69.81 -31.48
CA ILE A 16 18.35 -70.13 -30.26
C ILE A 16 19.57 -69.17 -30.01
N PHE A 17 19.70 -68.68 -28.75
CA PHE A 17 20.85 -68.05 -28.03
C PHE A 17 21.59 -66.85 -28.68
N ALA A 18 22.25 -65.92 -27.96
CA ALA A 18 22.37 -65.56 -26.54
C ALA A 18 22.25 -64.00 -26.43
N GLY A 19 22.39 -63.24 -25.34
CA GLY A 19 22.94 -63.46 -24.00
C GLY A 19 23.92 -62.32 -23.64
N MET A 20 23.53 -61.45 -22.69
CA MET A 20 24.32 -60.41 -21.97
C MET A 20 24.50 -58.98 -22.55
N SER A 21 24.22 -58.03 -21.66
CA SER A 21 24.79 -56.67 -21.42
C SER A 21 24.80 -55.57 -22.49
N LEU A 22 24.52 -54.34 -22.02
CA LEU A 22 24.90 -53.09 -22.67
C LEU A 22 26.40 -52.83 -22.52
N THR A 23 26.98 -52.12 -23.49
CA THR A 23 27.68 -50.84 -23.28
C THR A 23 27.41 -49.95 -24.50
N ALA A 24 27.46 -48.63 -24.34
CA ALA A 24 27.22 -47.67 -25.42
C ALA A 24 28.49 -46.91 -25.79
N SER A 25 28.66 -46.64 -27.09
CA SER A 25 29.44 -45.53 -27.63
C SER A 25 28.83 -45.14 -28.97
N ALA A 26 28.76 -43.85 -29.27
CA ALA A 26 28.57 -43.38 -30.63
C ALA A 26 29.92 -43.43 -31.37
N ASP A 27 29.92 -43.69 -32.68
CA ASP A 27 30.01 -42.63 -33.70
C ASP A 27 30.03 -43.22 -35.13
N GLU A 28 30.12 -42.30 -36.11
CA GLU A 28 30.26 -42.50 -37.56
C GLU A 28 29.01 -42.92 -38.37
N VAL A 29 28.96 -42.39 -39.59
CA VAL A 29 27.84 -42.48 -40.54
C VAL A 29 28.39 -43.00 -41.87
N SER A 30 27.99 -44.20 -42.27
CA SER A 30 28.14 -44.63 -43.66
C SER A 30 26.98 -45.51 -44.13
N LYS A 31 26.86 -45.51 -45.45
CA LYS A 31 25.73 -45.96 -46.27
C LYS A 31 25.56 -47.50 -46.31
N ASP A 32 24.55 -47.89 -47.07
CA ASP A 32 24.36 -49.18 -47.73
C ASP A 32 23.75 -50.30 -46.87
N VAL A 33 22.47 -50.56 -47.13
CA VAL A 33 21.72 -51.73 -46.63
C VAL A 33 21.61 -52.73 -47.78
N ILE A 34 22.08 -53.95 -47.55
CA ILE A 34 21.87 -55.12 -48.43
C ILE A 34 20.91 -56.09 -47.71
N SER A 35 20.12 -56.84 -48.48
CA SER A 35 19.09 -57.76 -47.96
C SER A 35 19.67 -59.00 -47.26
N ALA A 36 18.82 -59.69 -46.50
CA ALA A 36 19.19 -60.79 -45.59
C ALA A 36 19.61 -62.12 -46.27
N ASP A 37 19.74 -62.11 -47.59
CA ASP A 37 20.05 -63.25 -48.47
C ASP A 37 21.33 -63.06 -49.31
N GLY A 38 21.88 -61.84 -49.39
CA GLY A 38 23.22 -61.58 -49.92
C GLY A 38 23.35 -61.50 -51.44
N GLU A 39 22.25 -61.49 -52.20
CA GLU A 39 22.27 -61.10 -53.61
C GLU A 39 22.22 -59.57 -53.76
N THR A 40 23.07 -59.02 -54.63
CA THR A 40 23.10 -57.58 -54.95
C THR A 40 22.21 -57.26 -56.14
N PHE A 41 21.14 -56.49 -55.93
CA PHE A 41 20.29 -55.96 -56.99
C PHE A 41 20.74 -54.57 -57.41
N GLU A 42 21.11 -54.37 -58.69
CA GLU A 42 21.29 -53.03 -59.25
C GLU A 42 19.94 -52.34 -59.43
N VAL A 43 19.65 -51.34 -58.59
CA VAL A 43 18.50 -50.45 -58.78
C VAL A 43 18.84 -49.44 -59.87
N SER A 44 18.44 -49.76 -61.11
CA SER A 44 18.40 -48.78 -62.20
C SER A 44 17.15 -47.91 -62.07
N TYR A 45 17.33 -46.59 -62.14
CA TYR A 45 16.22 -45.64 -62.01
C TYR A 45 15.37 -45.62 -63.29
N ALA A 46 14.06 -45.84 -63.14
CA ALA A 46 13.09 -45.69 -64.22
C ALA A 46 12.76 -44.20 -64.47
N ASN A 47 12.27 -43.89 -65.68
CA ASN A 47 12.25 -42.52 -66.20
C ASN A 47 10.92 -41.79 -65.93
N GLU A 48 10.98 -40.49 -65.60
CA GLU A 48 9.91 -39.72 -64.92
C GLU A 48 8.61 -39.48 -65.72
N ASN A 49 8.52 -39.94 -66.98
CA ASN A 49 7.60 -39.36 -67.97
C ASN A 49 6.33 -40.17 -68.32
N GLU A 50 6.15 -41.40 -67.81
CA GLU A 50 4.98 -42.22 -68.18
C GLU A 50 3.80 -42.14 -67.19
N ASP A 51 4.04 -41.97 -65.89
CA ASP A 51 2.99 -42.05 -64.84
C ASP A 51 2.04 -40.83 -64.84
N ALA A 52 2.53 -39.66 -65.27
CA ALA A 52 1.76 -38.41 -65.34
C ALA A 52 0.50 -38.52 -66.21
N GLY A 53 0.50 -39.39 -67.23
CA GLY A 53 -0.67 -39.65 -68.07
C GLY A 53 -1.77 -40.42 -67.34
N TYR A 54 -1.39 -41.44 -66.55
CA TYR A 54 -2.32 -42.31 -65.83
C TYR A 54 -2.96 -41.62 -64.63
N LEU A 55 -2.15 -40.85 -63.87
CA LEU A 55 -2.62 -40.04 -62.75
C LEU A 55 -3.63 -38.96 -63.20
N LYS A 56 -3.36 -38.28 -64.31
CA LYS A 56 -4.25 -37.25 -64.87
C LYS A 56 -5.60 -37.82 -65.32
N TYR A 57 -5.63 -39.04 -65.85
CA TYR A 57 -6.86 -39.76 -66.17
C TYR A 57 -7.70 -40.07 -64.93
N ARG A 58 -7.07 -40.56 -63.84
CA ARG A 58 -7.78 -40.83 -62.57
C ARG A 58 -8.27 -39.57 -61.87
N HIS A 59 -7.50 -38.48 -61.93
CA HIS A 59 -7.87 -37.18 -61.35
C HIS A 59 -9.19 -36.64 -61.93
N ASN A 60 -9.33 -36.62 -63.25
CA ASN A 60 -10.58 -36.22 -63.91
C ASN A 60 -11.77 -37.10 -63.46
N LEU A 61 -11.58 -38.42 -63.42
CA LEU A 61 -12.59 -39.40 -63.02
C LEU A 61 -13.07 -39.26 -61.56
N ILE A 62 -12.23 -38.71 -60.68
CA ILE A 62 -12.58 -38.43 -59.28
C ILE A 62 -13.25 -37.05 -59.16
N ASN A 63 -12.68 -36.01 -59.78
CA ASN A 63 -13.24 -34.65 -59.77
C ASN A 63 -14.66 -34.62 -60.33
N GLU A 64 -14.90 -35.26 -61.48
CA GLU A 64 -16.24 -35.40 -62.07
C GLU A 64 -17.21 -36.15 -61.15
N ARG A 65 -16.72 -37.01 -60.24
CA ARG A 65 -17.57 -37.81 -59.34
C ARG A 65 -17.89 -37.06 -58.04
N MET A 66 -16.95 -36.28 -57.51
CA MET A 66 -17.18 -35.38 -56.38
C MET A 66 -18.07 -34.20 -56.77
N ALA A 67 -17.79 -33.56 -57.92
CA ALA A 67 -18.55 -32.41 -58.42
C ALA A 67 -20.03 -32.73 -58.71
N ARG A 68 -20.39 -34.00 -58.98
CA ARG A 68 -21.79 -34.43 -59.16
C ARG A 68 -22.57 -34.59 -57.84
N ASN A 69 -21.90 -34.68 -56.70
CA ASN A 69 -22.50 -34.98 -55.40
C ASN A 69 -22.42 -33.83 -54.38
N SER A 70 -21.48 -32.89 -54.54
CA SER A 70 -21.47 -31.64 -53.77
C SER A 70 -22.70 -30.78 -54.09
N PRO A 71 -23.31 -30.07 -53.13
CA PRO A 71 -24.33 -29.04 -53.40
C PRO A 71 -23.87 -28.01 -54.44
N ALA A 72 -22.57 -27.69 -54.47
CA ALA A 72 -21.97 -26.78 -55.43
C ALA A 72 -22.07 -27.26 -56.89
N GLY A 73 -22.21 -28.58 -57.11
CA GLY A 73 -22.49 -29.16 -58.42
C GLY A 73 -23.81 -28.70 -59.05
N ARG A 74 -24.73 -28.15 -58.23
CA ARG A 74 -26.03 -27.60 -58.68
C ARG A 74 -26.05 -26.08 -58.83
N ILE A 75 -24.99 -25.36 -58.46
CA ILE A 75 -24.93 -23.89 -58.52
C ILE A 75 -24.88 -23.37 -59.97
N LYS A 76 -24.59 -24.23 -60.96
CA LYS A 76 -24.32 -23.82 -62.35
C LYS A 76 -25.52 -23.53 -63.26
N GLU A 77 -26.76 -23.85 -62.90
CA GLU A 77 -27.92 -23.59 -63.77
C GLU A 77 -29.11 -22.95 -63.04
N ASN A 78 -29.33 -21.67 -63.35
CA ASN A 78 -30.58 -20.90 -63.13
C ASN A 78 -31.10 -20.77 -61.68
N LEU A 79 -30.42 -19.95 -60.88
CA LEU A 79 -31.08 -19.14 -59.84
C LEU A 79 -30.68 -17.66 -59.99
N SER A 80 -31.64 -16.80 -60.33
CA SER A 80 -31.48 -15.36 -60.52
C SER A 80 -31.42 -14.59 -59.17
N THR A 81 -30.67 -15.12 -58.21
CA THR A 81 -30.69 -14.72 -56.79
C THR A 81 -29.29 -14.82 -56.18
N ILE A 82 -28.36 -14.01 -56.70
CA ILE A 82 -27.03 -13.80 -56.11
C ILE A 82 -27.12 -13.22 -54.69
N CYS A 83 -28.23 -12.54 -54.35
CA CYS A 83 -28.58 -12.20 -52.97
C CYS A 83 -29.83 -12.97 -52.49
N GLY A 84 -29.65 -14.27 -52.26
CA GLY A 84 -30.48 -15.09 -51.36
C GLY A 84 -29.78 -15.41 -50.03
N THR A 85 -28.71 -14.66 -49.71
CA THR A 85 -27.74 -14.84 -48.61
C THR A 85 -26.99 -16.18 -48.64
N PHE A 86 -25.66 -16.12 -48.51
CA PHE A 86 -24.81 -17.28 -48.26
C PHE A 86 -25.40 -18.11 -47.10
N GLY A 87 -25.48 -19.42 -47.28
CA GLY A 87 -25.96 -20.34 -46.26
C GLY A 87 -27.47 -20.48 -46.06
N SER A 88 -28.34 -19.80 -46.83
CA SER A 88 -29.81 -19.89 -46.65
C SER A 88 -30.44 -21.28 -46.90
N TYR A 89 -29.66 -22.26 -47.38
CA TYR A 89 -30.03 -23.67 -47.53
C TYR A 89 -29.36 -24.60 -46.48
N LEU A 90 -28.58 -24.04 -45.53
CA LEU A 90 -27.90 -24.80 -44.49
C LEU A 90 -28.82 -25.00 -43.28
N SER A 91 -28.92 -26.25 -42.82
CA SER A 91 -29.46 -26.58 -41.50
C SER A 91 -28.34 -26.49 -40.48
N HIS A 92 -28.33 -25.39 -39.72
CA HIS A 92 -27.41 -25.19 -38.60
C HIS A 92 -27.85 -26.00 -37.37
N ASP A 93 -26.92 -26.28 -36.47
CA ASP A 93 -27.21 -26.87 -35.16
C ASP A 93 -28.01 -25.87 -34.30
N SER A 94 -29.09 -26.31 -33.67
CA SER A 94 -29.98 -25.49 -32.83
C SER A 94 -29.27 -24.85 -31.64
N ARG A 95 -28.09 -25.34 -31.25
CA ARG A 95 -27.25 -24.68 -30.24
C ARG A 95 -26.79 -23.27 -30.64
N PHE A 96 -26.87 -22.92 -31.93
CA PHE A 96 -26.58 -21.59 -32.47
C PHE A 96 -27.85 -20.80 -32.85
N ASP A 97 -29.03 -21.19 -32.36
CA ASP A 97 -30.26 -20.44 -32.60
C ASP A 97 -30.21 -19.09 -31.87
N GLY A 98 -30.44 -18.00 -32.61
CA GLY A 98 -30.33 -16.63 -32.10
C GLY A 98 -28.91 -16.05 -32.04
N MET A 99 -27.87 -16.82 -32.37
CA MET A 99 -26.50 -16.30 -32.51
C MET A 99 -26.27 -15.69 -33.90
N ASP A 100 -25.45 -14.64 -33.96
CA ASP A 100 -24.98 -14.06 -35.22
C ASP A 100 -24.02 -15.02 -35.97
N ARG A 101 -24.03 -14.91 -37.31
CA ARG A 101 -23.37 -15.86 -38.21
C ARG A 101 -22.62 -15.11 -39.31
N THR A 102 -21.32 -15.33 -39.38
CA THR A 102 -20.40 -14.68 -40.32
C THR A 102 -20.01 -15.65 -41.42
N TYR A 103 -20.22 -15.28 -42.68
CA TYR A 103 -19.80 -16.07 -43.84
C TYR A 103 -18.45 -15.56 -44.35
N LEU A 104 -17.47 -16.47 -44.40
CA LEU A 104 -16.08 -16.15 -44.68
C LEU A 104 -15.43 -17.21 -45.59
N ILE A 105 -14.39 -16.82 -46.29
CA ILE A 105 -13.59 -17.71 -47.15
C ILE A 105 -12.26 -18.08 -46.46
N ASP A 106 -11.62 -19.13 -46.94
CA ASP A 106 -10.21 -19.41 -46.64
C ASP A 106 -9.39 -19.50 -47.94
N VAL A 107 -8.14 -18.98 -47.89
CA VAL A 107 -7.31 -18.80 -49.10
C VAL A 107 -5.82 -19.03 -48.88
N SER A 108 -5.14 -19.36 -49.98
CA SER A 108 -3.70 -19.60 -50.07
C SER A 108 -3.15 -19.15 -51.43
N GLN A 109 -1.89 -19.48 -51.77
CA GLN A 109 -1.35 -19.32 -53.12
C GLN A 109 -2.18 -19.99 -54.23
N TRP A 110 -3.02 -20.98 -53.90
CA TRP A 110 -3.80 -21.73 -54.90
C TRP A 110 -4.89 -20.89 -55.59
N GLN A 111 -5.44 -19.89 -54.90
CA GLN A 111 -6.39 -18.93 -55.45
C GLN A 111 -5.72 -17.88 -56.36
N GLY A 112 -4.38 -17.83 -56.38
CA GLY A 112 -3.59 -16.91 -57.21
C GLY A 112 -3.79 -15.44 -56.78
N LYS A 113 -3.87 -14.54 -57.77
CA LYS A 113 -4.07 -13.11 -57.49
C LYS A 113 -5.55 -12.78 -57.26
N ILE A 114 -5.84 -12.28 -56.06
CA ILE A 114 -7.19 -11.91 -55.58
C ILE A 114 -7.42 -10.39 -55.70
N ASP A 115 -8.60 -9.98 -56.17
CA ASP A 115 -9.09 -8.61 -56.10
C ASP A 115 -9.97 -8.43 -54.85
N TRP A 116 -9.33 -8.04 -53.75
CA TRP A 116 -9.97 -7.91 -52.43
C TRP A 116 -11.09 -6.87 -52.37
N GLN A 117 -11.10 -5.87 -53.25
CA GLN A 117 -12.18 -4.87 -53.31
C GLN A 117 -13.46 -5.46 -53.92
N LYS A 118 -13.31 -6.40 -54.87
CA LYS A 118 -14.45 -7.20 -55.37
C LYS A 118 -14.94 -8.18 -54.32
N VAL A 119 -14.04 -8.92 -53.65
CA VAL A 119 -14.40 -9.87 -52.58
C VAL A 119 -15.21 -9.18 -51.47
N LYS A 120 -14.78 -7.98 -51.04
CA LYS A 120 -15.51 -7.16 -50.06
C LYS A 120 -16.89 -6.72 -50.56
N LYS A 121 -16.99 -6.36 -51.83
CA LYS A 121 -18.25 -5.94 -52.47
C LYS A 121 -19.24 -7.10 -52.67
N ASP A 122 -18.75 -8.32 -52.83
CA ASP A 122 -19.55 -9.54 -52.96
C ASP A 122 -20.11 -10.03 -51.60
N GLY A 123 -19.81 -9.32 -50.51
CA GLY A 123 -20.37 -9.54 -49.17
C GLY A 123 -19.44 -10.27 -48.19
N ILE A 124 -18.26 -10.71 -48.63
CA ILE A 124 -17.27 -11.34 -47.76
C ILE A 124 -16.56 -10.28 -46.92
N ASN A 125 -16.73 -10.34 -45.60
CA ASN A 125 -16.19 -9.35 -44.67
C ASN A 125 -14.95 -9.83 -43.90
N ASP A 126 -14.65 -11.11 -43.99
CA ASP A 126 -13.78 -11.87 -43.11
C ASP A 126 -13.05 -12.95 -43.95
N VAL A 127 -11.81 -13.30 -43.62
CA VAL A 127 -11.04 -14.32 -44.34
C VAL A 127 -9.99 -15.01 -43.45
N ILE A 128 -9.78 -16.31 -43.62
CA ILE A 128 -8.63 -17.03 -43.05
C ILE A 128 -7.56 -17.23 -44.14
N ILE A 129 -6.31 -16.87 -43.87
CA ILE A 129 -5.23 -16.89 -44.87
C ILE A 129 -4.14 -17.88 -44.46
N ARG A 130 -3.69 -18.75 -45.38
CA ARG A 130 -2.53 -19.60 -45.12
C ARG A 130 -1.28 -18.74 -44.97
N LEU A 131 -0.65 -18.83 -43.80
CA LEU A 131 0.66 -18.21 -43.56
C LEU A 131 1.77 -19.11 -44.08
N GLY A 132 1.70 -20.40 -43.77
CA GLY A 132 2.73 -21.35 -44.15
C GLY A 132 2.28 -22.79 -44.05
N TYR A 133 3.22 -23.68 -44.30
CA TYR A 133 3.03 -25.11 -44.20
C TYR A 133 4.34 -25.81 -43.83
N ARG A 134 4.25 -26.99 -43.22
CA ARG A 134 5.40 -27.92 -43.14
C ARG A 134 5.31 -28.92 -44.29
N GLY A 135 6.42 -29.07 -45.02
CA GLY A 135 6.52 -30.01 -46.13
C GLY A 135 6.29 -31.46 -45.70
N TYR A 136 5.50 -32.20 -46.47
CA TYR A 136 5.11 -33.57 -46.15
C TYR A 136 6.21 -34.62 -46.34
N GLY A 137 7.23 -34.33 -47.17
CA GLY A 137 8.41 -35.18 -47.34
C GLY A 137 9.27 -35.27 -46.08
N SER A 138 10.13 -36.30 -46.00
CA SER A 138 10.86 -36.70 -44.79
C SER A 138 11.52 -35.54 -44.01
N ALA A 139 12.14 -34.59 -44.71
CA ALA A 139 12.81 -33.41 -44.14
C ALA A 139 11.92 -32.48 -43.30
N GLY A 140 10.60 -32.47 -43.51
CA GLY A 140 9.69 -31.66 -42.69
C GLY A 140 9.98 -30.15 -42.73
N THR A 141 10.37 -29.61 -43.89
CA THR A 141 10.80 -28.21 -44.04
C THR A 141 9.65 -27.22 -43.78
N LEU A 142 9.89 -26.19 -42.97
CA LEU A 142 8.97 -25.05 -42.82
C LEU A 142 9.00 -24.16 -44.06
N MET A 143 7.84 -23.82 -44.61
CA MET A 143 7.67 -23.03 -45.82
C MET A 143 6.64 -21.91 -45.58
N MET A 144 6.93 -20.71 -46.11
CA MET A 144 5.96 -19.62 -46.22
C MET A 144 5.03 -19.91 -47.42
N ASP A 145 3.74 -19.59 -47.32
CA ASP A 145 2.87 -19.57 -48.50
C ASP A 145 3.24 -18.39 -49.40
N ASN A 146 3.45 -18.62 -50.70
CA ASN A 146 3.99 -17.60 -51.61
C ASN A 146 3.08 -16.37 -51.75
N SER A 147 1.78 -16.48 -51.45
CA SER A 147 0.83 -15.38 -51.51
C SER A 147 0.51 -14.77 -50.15
N PHE A 148 1.01 -15.29 -49.02
CA PHE A 148 0.67 -14.83 -47.68
C PHE A 148 0.74 -13.30 -47.54
N TYR A 149 1.89 -12.70 -47.86
CA TYR A 149 2.10 -11.25 -47.71
C TYR A 149 1.36 -10.38 -48.73
N GLU A 150 0.91 -10.92 -49.87
CA GLU A 150 0.01 -10.19 -50.79
C GLU A 150 -1.43 -10.26 -50.26
N ASN A 151 -1.87 -11.45 -49.83
CA ASN A 151 -3.21 -11.71 -49.33
C ASN A 151 -3.51 -10.93 -48.04
N ILE A 152 -2.66 -11.01 -47.00
CA ILE A 152 -2.92 -10.32 -45.72
C ILE A 152 -2.97 -8.79 -45.87
N LYS A 153 -2.10 -8.22 -46.73
CA LYS A 153 -2.07 -6.78 -47.01
C LYS A 153 -3.27 -6.35 -47.86
N GLY A 154 -3.64 -7.15 -48.86
CA GLY A 154 -4.79 -6.89 -49.72
C GLY A 154 -6.13 -6.96 -48.97
N ALA A 155 -6.32 -8.01 -48.16
CA ALA A 155 -7.52 -8.19 -47.33
C ALA A 155 -7.71 -7.03 -46.34
N LYS A 156 -6.67 -6.66 -45.57
CA LYS A 156 -6.76 -5.53 -44.64
C LYS A 156 -6.89 -4.17 -45.35
N ALA A 157 -6.27 -3.97 -46.51
CA ALA A 157 -6.47 -2.76 -47.32
C ALA A 157 -7.90 -2.66 -47.90
N ALA A 158 -8.64 -3.76 -47.99
CA ALA A 158 -10.07 -3.80 -48.31
C ALA A 158 -10.98 -3.80 -47.07
N GLY A 159 -10.41 -3.69 -45.86
CA GLY A 159 -11.16 -3.69 -44.61
C GLY A 159 -11.84 -5.02 -44.29
N LEU A 160 -11.27 -6.15 -44.73
CA LEU A 160 -11.64 -7.46 -44.21
C LEU A 160 -10.94 -7.72 -42.87
N LYS A 161 -11.63 -8.41 -41.97
CA LYS A 161 -11.00 -9.09 -40.83
C LYS A 161 -10.18 -10.28 -41.33
N VAL A 162 -9.02 -10.53 -40.72
CA VAL A 162 -8.10 -11.60 -41.11
C VAL A 162 -7.81 -12.53 -39.93
N GLY A 163 -8.01 -13.82 -40.15
CA GLY A 163 -7.41 -14.91 -39.39
C GLY A 163 -6.38 -15.67 -40.21
N ILE A 164 -5.74 -16.66 -39.59
CA ILE A 164 -4.57 -17.34 -40.14
C ILE A 164 -4.76 -18.85 -40.05
N TYR A 165 -4.18 -19.61 -40.99
CA TYR A 165 -3.93 -21.02 -40.77
C TYR A 165 -2.51 -21.46 -41.16
N PHE A 166 -2.05 -22.54 -40.55
CA PHE A 166 -0.77 -23.18 -40.85
C PHE A 166 -0.97 -24.69 -41.04
N TYR A 167 -0.71 -25.18 -42.26
CA TYR A 167 -0.85 -26.60 -42.63
C TYR A 167 0.30 -27.41 -42.01
N THR A 168 0.00 -28.25 -41.02
CA THR A 168 1.02 -29.02 -40.31
C THR A 168 1.33 -30.35 -40.98
N GLN A 169 2.60 -30.73 -40.89
CA GLN A 169 3.08 -32.10 -41.06
C GLN A 169 4.04 -32.46 -39.91
N ALA A 170 3.85 -31.87 -38.73
CA ALA A 170 4.67 -32.11 -37.55
C ALA A 170 4.51 -33.55 -37.04
N ILE A 171 5.64 -34.19 -36.75
CA ILE A 171 5.72 -35.54 -36.17
C ILE A 171 6.21 -35.50 -34.71
N SER A 172 6.46 -34.31 -34.16
CA SER A 172 6.86 -34.12 -32.77
C SER A 172 6.33 -32.80 -32.16
N TYR A 173 6.20 -32.76 -30.84
CA TYR A 173 5.77 -31.55 -30.10
C TYR A 173 6.72 -30.36 -30.29
N ALA A 174 8.00 -30.62 -30.58
CA ALA A 174 8.96 -29.57 -30.90
C ALA A 174 8.69 -28.95 -32.27
N GLU A 175 8.34 -29.77 -33.26
CA GLU A 175 7.95 -29.29 -34.60
C GLU A 175 6.65 -28.49 -34.58
N ALA A 176 5.65 -28.88 -33.79
CA ALA A 176 4.41 -28.11 -33.63
C ALA A 176 4.65 -26.73 -32.99
N ARG A 177 5.54 -26.64 -31.99
CA ARG A 177 5.93 -25.34 -31.41
C ARG A 177 6.72 -24.46 -32.37
N GLN A 178 7.61 -25.05 -33.20
CA GLN A 178 8.30 -24.32 -34.26
C GLN A 178 7.35 -23.73 -35.31
N GLU A 179 6.24 -24.44 -35.62
CA GLU A 179 5.21 -23.94 -36.55
C GLU A 179 4.49 -22.72 -35.95
N ALA A 180 4.18 -22.75 -34.64
CA ALA A 180 3.63 -21.60 -33.92
C ALA A 180 4.64 -20.43 -33.81
N ASP A 181 5.91 -20.71 -33.51
CA ASP A 181 6.99 -19.71 -33.49
C ASP A 181 7.15 -19.02 -34.87
N PHE A 182 7.08 -19.80 -35.96
CA PHE A 182 7.15 -19.30 -37.34
C PHE A 182 5.96 -18.40 -37.69
N CYS A 183 4.74 -18.77 -37.25
CA CYS A 183 3.57 -17.91 -37.38
C CYS A 183 3.75 -16.60 -36.61
N ALA A 184 4.12 -16.67 -35.32
CA ALA A 184 4.28 -15.51 -34.47
C ALA A 184 5.37 -14.53 -34.97
N GLU A 185 6.44 -15.03 -35.59
CA GLU A 185 7.47 -14.20 -36.23
C GLU A 185 6.94 -13.47 -37.46
N ALA A 186 6.23 -14.17 -38.36
CA ALA A 186 5.72 -13.60 -39.61
C ALA A 186 4.50 -12.68 -39.44
N LEU A 187 3.81 -12.76 -38.30
CA LEU A 187 2.69 -11.88 -37.94
C LEU A 187 3.13 -10.57 -37.27
N LYS A 188 4.41 -10.39 -36.94
CA LYS A 188 4.91 -9.14 -36.34
C LYS A 188 4.58 -7.91 -37.21
N GLY A 189 3.85 -6.97 -36.63
CA GLY A 189 3.41 -5.75 -37.32
C GLY A 189 2.06 -5.87 -38.04
N PHE A 190 1.39 -7.03 -37.96
CA PHE A 190 -0.03 -7.18 -38.28
C PHE A 190 -0.84 -7.32 -37.00
N ASP A 191 -1.89 -6.52 -36.88
CA ASP A 191 -2.99 -6.80 -35.97
C ASP A 191 -3.85 -7.93 -36.56
N ILE A 192 -4.41 -8.84 -35.75
CA ILE A 192 -5.05 -10.07 -36.24
C ILE A 192 -6.43 -10.24 -35.60
N ASP A 193 -7.46 -10.27 -36.44
CA ASP A 193 -8.85 -10.07 -36.05
C ASP A 193 -9.59 -11.38 -35.73
N LEU A 194 -9.08 -12.51 -36.21
CA LEU A 194 -9.65 -13.87 -36.09
C LEU A 194 -8.53 -14.87 -35.76
N PRO A 195 -8.82 -16.08 -35.25
CA PRO A 195 -7.80 -16.97 -34.68
C PRO A 195 -6.71 -17.46 -35.65
N VAL A 196 -5.59 -17.92 -35.09
CA VAL A 196 -4.54 -18.67 -35.80
C VAL A 196 -4.81 -20.17 -35.64
N TYR A 197 -5.22 -20.82 -36.73
CA TYR A 197 -5.61 -22.22 -36.77
C TYR A 197 -4.45 -23.16 -37.10
N TYR A 198 -4.31 -24.20 -36.29
CA TYR A 198 -3.52 -25.38 -36.59
C TYR A 198 -4.30 -26.29 -37.55
N ASP A 199 -3.90 -26.32 -38.81
CA ASP A 199 -4.53 -27.13 -39.84
C ASP A 199 -3.86 -28.52 -39.87
N ILE A 200 -4.59 -29.53 -39.40
CA ILE A 200 -4.09 -30.91 -39.23
C ILE A 200 -4.94 -31.93 -39.99
N GLU A 201 -4.43 -32.34 -41.16
CA GLU A 201 -5.07 -33.34 -42.02
C GLU A 201 -4.05 -34.29 -42.68
N SER A 202 -4.57 -35.25 -43.45
CA SER A 202 -3.76 -36.23 -44.19
C SER A 202 -3.35 -35.69 -45.56
N VAL A 203 -2.34 -36.31 -46.19
CA VAL A 203 -1.96 -35.98 -47.58
C VAL A 203 -2.73 -36.87 -48.56
N ASP A 204 -3.67 -36.28 -49.32
CA ASP A 204 -4.61 -37.03 -50.18
C ASP A 204 -3.98 -37.83 -51.35
N PHE A 205 -2.79 -37.40 -51.83
CA PHE A 205 -2.22 -37.89 -53.10
C PHE A 205 -0.75 -38.34 -53.03
N ASP A 206 -0.10 -38.27 -51.86
CA ASP A 206 1.35 -38.47 -51.69
C ASP A 206 1.68 -38.98 -50.27
N TYR A 207 2.94 -39.32 -50.00
CA TYR A 207 3.40 -39.87 -48.73
C TYR A 207 3.50 -38.79 -47.63
N GLY A 208 2.42 -38.59 -46.87
CA GLY A 208 2.41 -37.68 -45.72
C GLY A 208 3.22 -38.19 -44.52
N ARG A 209 4.28 -37.47 -44.10
CA ARG A 209 5.07 -37.83 -42.90
C ARG A 209 4.21 -37.90 -41.63
N LEU A 210 3.17 -37.07 -41.50
CA LEU A 210 2.25 -37.07 -40.34
C LEU A 210 1.37 -38.34 -40.27
N ASP A 211 0.97 -38.89 -41.42
CA ASP A 211 0.20 -40.14 -41.48
C ASP A 211 1.08 -41.35 -41.15
N HIS A 212 2.33 -41.34 -41.63
CA HIS A 212 3.27 -42.46 -41.51
C HIS A 212 4.14 -42.45 -40.25
N ALA A 213 4.13 -41.37 -39.45
CA ALA A 213 4.91 -41.26 -38.20
C ALA A 213 4.45 -42.19 -37.05
N GLY A 214 3.41 -43.01 -37.24
CA GLY A 214 2.91 -43.95 -36.22
C GLY A 214 2.31 -43.29 -34.97
N LEU A 215 2.03 -41.98 -35.01
CA LEU A 215 1.49 -41.24 -33.87
C LEU A 215 0.07 -41.68 -33.52
N THR A 216 -0.14 -42.03 -32.24
CA THR A 216 -1.46 -42.33 -31.68
C THR A 216 -2.37 -41.10 -31.64
N LYS A 217 -3.69 -41.32 -31.51
CA LYS A 217 -4.69 -40.26 -31.34
C LYS A 217 -4.33 -39.24 -30.25
N ALA A 218 -3.82 -39.71 -29.11
CA ALA A 218 -3.40 -38.85 -28.01
C ALA A 218 -2.17 -37.99 -28.36
N GLN A 219 -1.19 -38.54 -29.09
CA GLN A 219 -0.03 -37.77 -29.56
C GLN A 219 -0.45 -36.72 -30.60
N LYS A 220 -1.33 -37.07 -31.56
CA LYS A 220 -1.86 -36.12 -32.56
C LYS A 220 -2.69 -35.00 -31.90
N THR A 221 -3.52 -35.33 -30.91
CA THR A 221 -4.21 -34.34 -30.07
C THR A 221 -3.22 -33.39 -29.38
N LYS A 222 -2.15 -33.95 -28.81
CA LYS A 222 -1.13 -33.16 -28.12
C LYS A 222 -0.31 -32.27 -29.07
N LEU A 223 -0.06 -32.65 -30.33
CA LEU A 223 0.53 -31.72 -31.32
C LEU A 223 -0.30 -30.44 -31.43
N CYS A 224 -1.63 -30.58 -31.53
CA CYS A 224 -2.56 -29.45 -31.61
C CYS A 224 -2.44 -28.55 -30.37
N LYS A 225 -2.46 -29.14 -29.15
CA LYS A 225 -2.29 -28.39 -27.89
C LYS A 225 -0.95 -27.65 -27.81
N GLU A 226 0.13 -28.27 -28.28
CA GLU A 226 1.49 -27.70 -28.26
C GLU A 226 1.64 -26.52 -29.23
N PHE A 227 0.94 -26.50 -30.37
CA PHE A 227 0.83 -25.30 -31.23
C PHE A 227 -0.08 -24.23 -30.60
N CYS A 228 -1.29 -24.62 -30.18
CA CYS A 228 -2.32 -23.68 -29.72
C CYS A 228 -1.88 -22.90 -28.47
N ASN A 229 -1.39 -23.58 -27.43
CA ASN A 229 -0.80 -22.95 -26.24
C ASN A 229 0.37 -22.02 -26.59
N ARG A 230 1.10 -22.33 -27.68
CA ARG A 230 2.28 -21.55 -28.09
C ARG A 230 1.85 -20.26 -28.80
N ILE A 231 0.85 -20.31 -29.67
CA ILE A 231 0.19 -19.14 -30.25
C ILE A 231 -0.39 -18.23 -29.16
N GLU A 232 -1.09 -18.79 -28.18
CA GLU A 232 -1.66 -18.02 -27.06
C GLU A 232 -0.58 -17.38 -26.18
N SER A 233 0.59 -18.00 -26.04
CA SER A 233 1.75 -17.37 -25.37
C SER A 233 2.32 -16.14 -26.08
N TYR A 234 1.91 -15.90 -27.34
CA TYR A 234 2.20 -14.68 -28.09
C TYR A 234 1.03 -13.66 -28.12
N GLY A 235 -0.10 -13.96 -27.47
CA GLY A 235 -1.25 -13.07 -27.33
C GLY A 235 -2.33 -13.19 -28.43
N TYR A 236 -2.16 -14.07 -29.41
CA TYR A 236 -3.17 -14.35 -30.43
C TYR A 236 -4.18 -15.41 -29.94
N GLU A 237 -5.43 -15.36 -30.40
CA GLU A 237 -6.37 -16.48 -30.22
C GLU A 237 -5.95 -17.67 -31.08
N SER A 238 -6.14 -18.89 -30.57
CA SER A 238 -5.73 -20.11 -31.24
C SER A 238 -6.89 -21.04 -31.54
N GLY A 239 -6.69 -21.93 -32.52
CA GLY A 239 -7.67 -22.96 -32.83
C GLY A 239 -7.10 -24.14 -33.60
N VAL A 240 -7.96 -25.12 -33.85
CA VAL A 240 -7.65 -26.31 -34.64
C VAL A 240 -8.63 -26.38 -35.82
N TYR A 241 -8.08 -26.48 -37.03
CA TYR A 241 -8.81 -26.91 -38.21
C TYR A 241 -8.56 -28.40 -38.43
N ALA A 242 -9.62 -29.14 -38.66
CA ALA A 242 -9.55 -30.50 -39.18
C ALA A 242 -10.91 -30.93 -39.76
N ASN A 243 -10.88 -31.88 -40.69
CA ASN A 243 -12.11 -32.49 -41.19
C ASN A 243 -12.79 -33.36 -40.11
N TYR A 244 -14.11 -33.55 -40.28
CA TYR A 244 -14.97 -34.31 -39.36
C TYR A 244 -14.41 -35.70 -39.00
N TYR A 245 -13.79 -36.40 -39.98
CA TYR A 245 -13.19 -37.71 -39.73
C TYR A 245 -11.99 -37.59 -38.78
N TRP A 246 -11.11 -36.60 -38.99
CA TRP A 246 -9.97 -36.35 -38.12
C TRP A 246 -10.40 -35.96 -36.71
N LEU A 247 -11.30 -34.98 -36.54
CA LEU A 247 -11.83 -34.55 -35.23
C LEU A 247 -12.51 -35.67 -34.43
N THR A 248 -13.13 -36.63 -35.12
CA THR A 248 -13.80 -37.77 -34.50
C THR A 248 -12.82 -38.91 -34.17
N ASN A 249 -11.89 -39.24 -35.09
CA ASN A 249 -11.12 -40.50 -35.06
C ASN A 249 -9.62 -40.29 -34.81
N MET A 250 -9.00 -39.29 -35.43
CA MET A 250 -7.54 -39.12 -35.50
C MET A 250 -6.98 -38.20 -34.41
N ILE A 251 -7.79 -37.25 -33.92
CA ILE A 251 -7.52 -36.38 -32.77
C ILE A 251 -8.76 -36.34 -31.85
N ASN A 252 -8.59 -35.86 -30.61
CA ASN A 252 -9.69 -35.73 -29.65
C ASN A 252 -10.37 -34.37 -29.79
N GLY A 253 -11.12 -34.16 -30.87
CA GLY A 253 -11.79 -32.89 -31.15
C GLY A 253 -12.65 -32.35 -29.98
N PRO A 254 -13.46 -33.17 -29.28
CA PRO A 254 -14.24 -32.72 -28.12
C PRO A 254 -13.42 -32.35 -26.87
N GLU A 255 -12.14 -32.72 -26.80
CA GLU A 255 -11.21 -32.21 -25.78
C GLU A 255 -10.65 -30.86 -26.20
N LEU A 256 -10.17 -30.76 -27.44
CA LEU A 256 -9.59 -29.55 -28.02
C LEU A 256 -10.59 -28.39 -28.03
N GLY A 257 -11.86 -28.66 -28.34
CA GLY A 257 -12.92 -27.66 -28.36
C GLY A 257 -13.35 -27.10 -26.99
N ASN A 258 -12.85 -27.62 -25.85
CA ASN A 258 -13.02 -26.93 -24.57
C ASN A 258 -11.93 -25.87 -24.37
N ASP A 259 -10.74 -26.11 -24.91
CA ASP A 259 -9.56 -25.27 -24.68
C ASP A 259 -9.38 -24.20 -25.77
N TYR A 260 -9.72 -24.51 -27.03
CA TYR A 260 -9.39 -23.69 -28.21
C TYR A 260 -10.54 -23.62 -29.23
N LYS A 261 -10.49 -22.61 -30.11
CA LYS A 261 -11.43 -22.47 -31.23
C LYS A 261 -11.38 -23.69 -32.15
N THR A 262 -12.51 -24.23 -32.57
CA THR A 262 -12.57 -25.42 -33.44
C THR A 262 -13.27 -25.11 -34.76
N TRP A 263 -12.55 -25.35 -35.86
CA TRP A 263 -12.99 -25.17 -37.24
C TRP A 263 -13.12 -26.54 -37.92
N VAL A 264 -14.35 -26.89 -38.31
CA VAL A 264 -14.71 -28.24 -38.77
C VAL A 264 -14.89 -28.25 -40.29
N ALA A 265 -14.14 -29.08 -41.02
CA ALA A 265 -14.44 -29.34 -42.44
C ALA A 265 -15.41 -30.51 -42.61
N ALA A 266 -16.57 -30.25 -43.25
CA ALA A 266 -17.57 -31.24 -43.58
C ALA A 266 -18.50 -30.74 -44.70
N TYR A 267 -18.23 -31.10 -45.95
CA TYR A 267 -19.00 -30.58 -47.09
C TYR A 267 -20.42 -31.16 -47.15
N GLY A 268 -21.43 -30.30 -47.05
CA GLY A 268 -22.83 -30.71 -46.96
C GLY A 268 -23.78 -29.55 -46.64
N SER A 269 -25.06 -29.87 -46.43
CA SER A 269 -26.08 -28.88 -46.03
C SER A 269 -26.45 -28.92 -44.55
N TYR A 270 -25.77 -29.76 -43.75
CA TYR A 270 -25.88 -29.82 -42.29
C TYR A 270 -24.59 -30.41 -41.70
N LEU A 271 -24.28 -30.07 -40.45
CA LEU A 271 -23.17 -30.64 -39.68
C LEU A 271 -23.70 -31.38 -38.45
N ASN A 272 -23.33 -32.65 -38.29
CA ASN A 272 -23.66 -33.47 -37.13
C ASN A 272 -22.40 -33.79 -36.31
N TYR A 273 -21.76 -32.77 -35.75
CA TYR A 273 -20.56 -32.91 -34.91
C TYR A 273 -20.86 -32.48 -33.48
N GLY A 274 -20.89 -33.45 -32.55
CA GLY A 274 -21.26 -33.23 -31.15
C GLY A 274 -20.18 -32.60 -30.26
N GLY A 275 -19.01 -32.25 -30.80
CA GLY A 275 -18.02 -31.46 -30.08
C GLY A 275 -18.34 -29.96 -30.12
N ILE A 276 -17.67 -29.17 -29.28
CA ILE A 276 -17.66 -27.72 -29.43
C ILE A 276 -16.97 -27.36 -30.75
N TYR A 277 -17.52 -26.37 -31.44
CA TYR A 277 -17.00 -25.78 -32.68
C TYR A 277 -17.64 -24.42 -32.92
N ASP A 278 -16.87 -23.54 -33.56
CA ASP A 278 -17.16 -22.12 -33.74
C ASP A 278 -17.11 -21.74 -35.23
N MET A 279 -16.51 -22.60 -36.08
CA MET A 279 -16.56 -22.46 -37.54
C MET A 279 -16.81 -23.81 -38.23
N TRP A 280 -17.52 -23.78 -39.35
CA TRP A 280 -17.78 -24.93 -40.22
C TRP A 280 -17.49 -24.59 -41.69
N GLN A 281 -16.53 -25.29 -42.31
CA GLN A 281 -16.29 -25.28 -43.75
C GLN A 281 -17.29 -26.23 -44.42
N TYR A 282 -18.25 -25.66 -45.16
CA TYR A 282 -19.39 -26.40 -45.71
C TYR A 282 -19.27 -26.64 -47.22
N SER A 283 -18.33 -25.99 -47.91
CA SER A 283 -18.01 -26.27 -49.31
C SER A 283 -16.63 -25.76 -49.71
N SER A 284 -15.98 -26.46 -50.65
CA SER A 284 -14.73 -26.06 -51.31
C SER A 284 -14.94 -25.42 -52.70
N ASN A 285 -16.17 -24.94 -52.96
CA ASN A 285 -16.59 -24.52 -54.30
C ASN A 285 -17.64 -23.39 -54.26
N ALA A 286 -17.33 -22.31 -53.54
CA ALA A 286 -17.94 -21.02 -53.79
C ALA A 286 -17.36 -20.36 -55.05
N ASP A 287 -18.14 -19.48 -55.67
CA ASP A 287 -17.74 -18.59 -56.77
C ASP A 287 -17.91 -17.17 -56.24
N ILE A 288 -16.84 -16.38 -56.19
CA ILE A 288 -16.76 -15.09 -55.48
C ILE A 288 -16.04 -14.08 -56.40
N ASP A 289 -16.65 -12.91 -56.66
CA ASP A 289 -16.04 -11.92 -57.55
C ASP A 289 -14.70 -11.42 -56.98
N GLY A 290 -13.68 -11.44 -57.84
CA GLY A 290 -12.29 -11.13 -57.47
C GLY A 290 -11.40 -12.35 -57.24
N ILE A 291 -11.96 -13.56 -57.15
CA ILE A 291 -11.21 -14.83 -57.12
C ILE A 291 -11.41 -15.56 -58.45
N LYS A 292 -10.42 -16.37 -58.88
CA LYS A 292 -10.47 -17.12 -60.14
C LYS A 292 -10.82 -18.58 -59.92
N GLY A 293 -12.09 -18.90 -60.09
CA GLY A 293 -12.62 -20.25 -59.89
C GLY A 293 -12.96 -20.51 -58.43
N SER A 294 -13.04 -21.79 -58.08
CA SER A 294 -13.54 -22.26 -56.78
C SER A 294 -12.70 -21.78 -55.60
N VAL A 295 -13.39 -21.33 -54.54
CA VAL A 295 -12.81 -21.05 -53.23
C VAL A 295 -13.59 -21.75 -52.12
N ASP A 296 -12.89 -22.04 -51.03
CA ASP A 296 -13.42 -22.63 -49.82
C ASP A 296 -14.25 -21.62 -49.01
N ILE A 297 -15.38 -22.06 -48.44
CA ILE A 297 -16.34 -21.20 -47.78
C ILE A 297 -16.90 -21.81 -46.48
N ASN A 298 -17.06 -20.91 -45.51
CA ASN A 298 -17.25 -21.20 -44.10
C ASN A 298 -18.43 -20.41 -43.53
N VAL A 299 -18.96 -20.90 -42.41
CA VAL A 299 -19.75 -20.11 -41.46
C VAL A 299 -19.08 -20.15 -40.09
N MET A 300 -18.80 -18.97 -39.53
CA MET A 300 -18.40 -18.76 -38.14
C MET A 300 -19.61 -18.32 -37.32
N TYR A 301 -19.68 -18.75 -36.06
CA TYR A 301 -20.74 -18.41 -35.09
C TYR A 301 -20.13 -17.55 -33.97
N ASP A 302 -20.86 -16.52 -33.52
CA ASP A 302 -20.44 -15.73 -32.36
C ASP A 302 -20.87 -16.46 -31.06
N VAL A 303 -19.95 -17.29 -30.54
CA VAL A 303 -20.21 -18.15 -29.38
C VAL A 303 -19.83 -17.42 -28.08
N ASP A 304 -20.85 -17.03 -27.31
CA ASP A 304 -20.64 -16.58 -25.92
C ASP A 304 -20.41 -17.80 -25.00
N TYR A 305 -19.17 -17.96 -24.53
CA TYR A 305 -18.81 -19.00 -23.56
C TYR A 305 -19.20 -18.64 -22.11
N SER A 306 -19.79 -17.47 -21.85
CA SER A 306 -20.06 -17.00 -20.48
C SER A 306 -21.15 -17.82 -19.75
N PRO A 307 -21.03 -18.07 -18.43
CA PRO A 307 -22.09 -18.70 -17.66
C PRO A 307 -23.44 -17.96 -17.71
N THR A 308 -24.42 -18.59 -18.35
CA THR A 308 -25.78 -18.03 -18.53
C THR A 308 -26.66 -18.06 -17.26
N SER A 309 -26.20 -18.74 -16.21
CA SER A 309 -26.93 -18.87 -14.94
C SER A 309 -26.70 -17.68 -14.00
N THR A 310 -27.77 -16.97 -13.63
CA THR A 310 -27.70 -15.90 -12.63
C THR A 310 -27.16 -16.41 -11.29
N VAL A 311 -26.09 -15.78 -10.80
CA VAL A 311 -25.55 -16.01 -9.45
C VAL A 311 -26.36 -15.21 -8.43
N LYS A 312 -26.87 -15.89 -7.39
CA LYS A 312 -27.53 -15.28 -6.23
C LYS A 312 -26.65 -15.52 -5.01
N VAL A 313 -26.27 -14.44 -4.33
CA VAL A 313 -25.38 -14.45 -3.16
C VAL A 313 -26.15 -14.24 -1.86
N ASN A 314 -25.62 -14.77 -0.76
CA ASN A 314 -26.03 -14.50 0.62
C ASN A 314 -24.79 -14.49 1.54
N ILE A 315 -24.78 -13.62 2.55
CA ILE A 315 -23.81 -13.68 3.65
C ILE A 315 -24.54 -14.20 4.90
N ASP A 316 -23.99 -15.23 5.53
CA ASP A 316 -24.40 -15.71 6.86
C ASP A 316 -23.15 -16.06 7.68
N ASN A 317 -23.14 -15.70 8.96
CA ASN A 317 -22.04 -15.97 9.91
C ASN A 317 -20.60 -15.72 9.36
N GLY A 318 -20.42 -14.67 8.55
CA GLY A 318 -19.11 -14.34 7.95
C GLY A 318 -18.72 -15.17 6.73
N VAL A 319 -19.63 -15.98 6.18
CA VAL A 319 -19.42 -16.76 4.94
C VAL A 319 -20.31 -16.21 3.83
N LEU A 320 -19.69 -15.78 2.73
CA LEU A 320 -20.36 -15.48 1.48
C LEU A 320 -20.66 -16.80 0.75
N SER A 321 -21.88 -16.99 0.27
CA SER A 321 -22.35 -18.25 -0.34
C SER A 321 -23.28 -17.97 -1.52
N TRP A 322 -23.32 -18.87 -2.50
CA TRP A 322 -24.13 -18.70 -3.71
C TRP A 322 -24.62 -20.02 -4.33
N ASN A 323 -25.58 -19.94 -5.26
CA ASN A 323 -25.96 -21.10 -6.06
C ASN A 323 -24.89 -21.44 -7.09
N LYS A 324 -24.69 -22.74 -7.36
CA LYS A 324 -23.89 -23.18 -8.51
C LYS A 324 -24.52 -22.63 -9.80
N ALA A 325 -23.69 -22.06 -10.68
CA ALA A 325 -24.04 -21.72 -12.05
C ALA A 325 -23.82 -22.94 -12.97
N ALA A 326 -24.66 -23.12 -13.98
CA ALA A 326 -24.42 -24.12 -15.02
C ALA A 326 -23.26 -23.67 -15.93
N GLY A 327 -22.47 -24.63 -16.42
CA GLY A 327 -21.22 -24.38 -17.14
C GLY A 327 -20.04 -24.09 -16.20
N ALA A 328 -20.20 -23.10 -15.31
CA ALA A 328 -19.15 -22.46 -14.52
C ALA A 328 -17.98 -23.36 -14.03
N ASP A 329 -16.80 -23.09 -14.57
CA ASP A 329 -15.50 -23.60 -14.10
C ASP A 329 -15.07 -22.99 -12.76
N GLY A 330 -15.49 -21.74 -12.49
CA GLY A 330 -15.21 -21.05 -11.24
C GLY A 330 -15.98 -19.75 -11.06
N TYR A 331 -15.61 -19.03 -10.01
CA TYR A 331 -16.24 -17.78 -9.59
C TYR A 331 -15.17 -16.80 -9.13
N THR A 332 -15.34 -15.53 -9.49
CA THR A 332 -14.55 -14.43 -8.93
C THR A 332 -15.41 -13.68 -7.92
N VAL A 333 -14.88 -13.56 -6.70
CA VAL A 333 -15.45 -12.79 -5.60
C VAL A 333 -14.91 -11.36 -5.68
N TYR A 334 -15.81 -10.39 -5.62
CA TYR A 334 -15.49 -8.97 -5.65
C TYR A 334 -15.90 -8.29 -4.35
N GLY A 335 -15.06 -7.38 -3.88
CA GLY A 335 -15.39 -6.40 -2.84
C GLY A 335 -15.79 -5.06 -3.45
N SER A 336 -16.55 -4.26 -2.70
CA SER A 336 -16.84 -2.86 -3.01
C SER A 336 -17.12 -2.06 -1.74
N ASP A 337 -16.45 -0.92 -1.61
CA ASP A 337 -16.52 -0.09 -0.40
C ASP A 337 -17.49 1.10 -0.56
N ASN A 338 -17.72 1.55 -1.80
CA ASN A 338 -18.76 2.53 -2.15
C ASN A 338 -20.04 1.89 -2.75
N GLY A 339 -20.01 0.59 -3.07
CA GLY A 339 -21.11 -0.16 -3.67
C GLY A 339 -21.25 -0.02 -5.19
N THR A 340 -20.34 0.69 -5.86
CA THR A 340 -20.33 0.84 -7.33
C THR A 340 -19.03 0.33 -7.96
N ASP A 341 -17.87 0.68 -7.40
CA ASP A 341 -16.56 0.28 -7.91
C ASP A 341 -16.14 -1.04 -7.25
N THR A 342 -15.68 -1.99 -8.06
CA THR A 342 -15.40 -3.35 -7.61
C THR A 342 -13.93 -3.73 -7.80
N TYR A 343 -13.37 -4.44 -6.80
CA TYR A 343 -12.05 -5.04 -6.88
C TYR A 343 -12.12 -6.54 -6.63
N VAL A 344 -11.22 -7.30 -7.27
CA VAL A 344 -11.12 -8.76 -7.06
C VAL A 344 -10.57 -9.04 -5.67
N VAL A 345 -11.29 -9.88 -4.92
CA VAL A 345 -10.87 -10.38 -3.60
C VAL A 345 -10.32 -11.80 -3.70
N ALA A 346 -10.97 -12.68 -4.47
CA ALA A 346 -10.54 -14.05 -4.67
C ALA A 346 -11.10 -14.68 -5.95
N ASP A 347 -10.39 -15.68 -6.46
CA ASP A 347 -10.94 -16.69 -7.38
C ASP A 347 -11.16 -18.00 -6.63
N VAL A 348 -12.33 -18.63 -6.81
CA VAL A 348 -12.68 -19.91 -6.18
C VAL A 348 -13.45 -20.83 -7.13
N THR A 349 -13.27 -22.14 -6.98
CA THR A 349 -14.04 -23.18 -7.70
C THR A 349 -15.24 -23.69 -6.89
N GLY A 350 -15.28 -23.40 -5.58
CA GLY A 350 -16.42 -23.68 -4.70
C GLY A 350 -17.55 -22.65 -4.83
N THR A 351 -18.66 -22.90 -4.14
CA THR A 351 -19.84 -22.01 -4.12
C THR A 351 -19.97 -21.20 -2.83
N SER A 352 -18.83 -20.97 -2.15
CA SER A 352 -18.72 -20.16 -0.95
C SER A 352 -17.30 -19.63 -0.76
N PHE A 353 -17.18 -18.55 0.01
CA PHE A 353 -15.93 -17.90 0.39
C PHE A 353 -16.05 -17.35 1.81
N ASP A 354 -15.06 -17.61 2.65
CA ASP A 354 -14.97 -17.05 4.00
C ASP A 354 -14.51 -15.59 3.89
N ILE A 355 -15.34 -14.64 4.32
CA ILE A 355 -14.99 -13.21 4.29
C ILE A 355 -14.32 -12.75 5.59
N ASN A 356 -14.12 -13.60 6.60
CA ASN A 356 -13.45 -13.19 7.82
C ASN A 356 -12.01 -12.73 7.54
N GLY A 357 -11.64 -11.56 8.07
CA GLY A 357 -10.37 -10.87 7.76
C GLY A 357 -10.36 -10.03 6.47
N GLN A 358 -11.44 -10.00 5.69
CA GLN A 358 -11.56 -9.19 4.46
C GLN A 358 -12.23 -7.83 4.76
N SER A 359 -11.62 -6.71 4.39
CA SER A 359 -12.05 -5.36 4.81
C SER A 359 -13.35 -4.84 4.18
N SER A 360 -13.80 -5.40 3.05
CA SER A 360 -14.79 -4.72 2.22
C SER A 360 -16.21 -4.67 2.81
N GLY A 361 -16.91 -3.54 2.57
CA GLY A 361 -18.25 -3.26 3.07
C GLY A 361 -19.38 -4.00 2.34
N LYS A 362 -19.20 -4.34 1.06
CA LYS A 362 -20.16 -5.12 0.25
C LYS A 362 -19.42 -6.14 -0.61
N TYR A 363 -20.10 -7.23 -0.95
CA TYR A 363 -19.58 -8.29 -1.83
C TYR A 363 -20.55 -8.66 -2.95
N CYS A 364 -20.01 -9.01 -4.11
CA CYS A 364 -20.74 -9.67 -5.20
C CYS A 364 -19.85 -10.74 -5.86
N VAL A 365 -20.47 -11.60 -6.68
CA VAL A 365 -19.79 -12.74 -7.32
C VAL A 365 -20.19 -12.83 -8.79
N ALA A 366 -19.21 -13.02 -9.67
CA ALA A 366 -19.44 -13.42 -11.07
C ALA A 366 -18.95 -14.86 -11.27
N ALA A 367 -19.76 -15.67 -11.95
CA ALA A 367 -19.31 -16.97 -12.44
C ALA A 367 -18.51 -16.79 -13.73
N TYR A 368 -17.49 -17.61 -13.95
CA TYR A 368 -16.76 -17.66 -15.23
C TYR A 368 -16.64 -19.08 -15.78
N ASN A 369 -16.53 -19.17 -17.10
CA ASN A 369 -15.95 -20.30 -17.82
C ASN A 369 -14.55 -19.91 -18.32
N TYR A 370 -13.69 -20.88 -18.55
CA TYR A 370 -12.35 -20.68 -19.09
C TYR A 370 -12.25 -21.23 -20.53
N PHE A 371 -11.83 -20.39 -21.48
CA PHE A 371 -11.74 -20.74 -22.90
C PHE A 371 -10.63 -19.93 -23.60
N SER A 372 -9.81 -20.56 -24.45
CA SER A 372 -8.70 -19.94 -25.20
C SER A 372 -7.86 -18.96 -24.36
N GLY A 373 -7.40 -19.43 -23.20
CA GLY A 373 -6.58 -18.66 -22.26
C GLY A 373 -7.32 -17.58 -21.44
N LYS A 374 -8.63 -17.38 -21.65
CA LYS A 374 -9.41 -16.25 -21.12
C LYS A 374 -10.56 -16.71 -20.22
N LYS A 375 -10.97 -15.85 -19.29
CA LYS A 375 -12.21 -16.03 -18.51
C LYS A 375 -13.37 -15.30 -19.18
N HIS A 376 -14.43 -16.04 -19.49
CA HIS A 376 -15.69 -15.50 -20.00
C HIS A 376 -16.69 -15.40 -18.83
N TYR A 377 -17.06 -14.18 -18.46
CA TYR A 377 -17.80 -13.88 -17.24
C TYR A 377 -19.31 -13.78 -17.48
N GLY A 378 -20.07 -14.61 -16.75
CA GLY A 378 -21.51 -14.46 -16.63
C GLY A 378 -21.87 -13.21 -15.81
N LYS A 379 -23.14 -12.79 -15.87
CA LYS A 379 -23.61 -11.59 -15.17
C LYS A 379 -23.34 -11.69 -13.66
N THR A 380 -22.62 -10.69 -13.13
CA THR A 380 -22.35 -10.50 -11.70
C THR A 380 -23.64 -10.50 -10.88
N SER A 381 -23.59 -11.08 -9.68
CA SER A 381 -24.68 -11.05 -8.71
C SER A 381 -25.00 -9.61 -8.26
N ASN A 382 -26.15 -9.46 -7.59
CA ASN A 382 -26.38 -8.29 -6.74
C ASN A 382 -25.29 -8.20 -5.64
N MET A 383 -25.07 -6.99 -5.12
CA MET A 383 -24.28 -6.76 -3.91
C MET A 383 -25.02 -7.26 -2.65
N VAL A 384 -24.26 -7.70 -1.65
CA VAL A 384 -24.71 -7.99 -0.28
C VAL A 384 -23.75 -7.38 0.75
N ASP A 385 -24.31 -6.81 1.81
CA ASP A 385 -23.58 -6.06 2.84
C ASP A 385 -22.89 -6.98 3.86
N SER A 386 -21.65 -6.64 4.24
CA SER A 386 -20.84 -7.42 5.19
C SER A 386 -20.98 -6.99 6.64
N PHE A 387 -21.40 -5.74 6.88
CA PHE A 387 -21.62 -5.10 8.18
C PHE A 387 -20.43 -5.23 9.15
N ARG A 388 -19.39 -4.39 8.97
CA ARG A 388 -18.17 -4.40 9.81
C ARG A 388 -17.98 -3.22 10.75
N GLN A 389 -18.72 -2.12 10.62
CA GLN A 389 -18.36 -0.88 11.31
C GLN A 389 -18.32 -1.04 12.83
N ALA A 390 -17.16 -0.71 13.42
CA ALA A 390 -16.96 -0.70 14.87
C ALA A 390 -17.62 0.53 15.52
N PRO A 391 -18.04 0.46 16.79
CA PRO A 391 -18.43 1.64 17.56
C PRO A 391 -17.25 2.56 17.83
N GLU A 392 -17.37 3.82 17.42
CA GLU A 392 -16.39 4.89 17.64
C GLU A 392 -16.74 5.74 18.87
N ASN A 393 -15.80 6.58 19.32
CA ASN A 393 -15.93 7.46 20.51
C ASN A 393 -16.46 6.72 21.74
N VAL A 394 -15.86 5.58 22.08
CA VAL A 394 -16.22 4.86 23.31
C VAL A 394 -15.70 5.66 24.50
N GLU A 395 -16.60 6.05 25.40
CA GLU A 395 -16.31 6.82 26.60
C GLU A 395 -16.83 6.08 27.84
N ALA A 396 -16.18 6.26 28.99
CA ALA A 396 -16.52 5.58 30.25
C ALA A 396 -16.51 6.55 31.43
N THR A 397 -17.67 6.84 32.01
CA THR A 397 -17.87 7.86 33.06
C THR A 397 -18.28 7.22 34.39
N ARG A 398 -17.65 7.61 35.50
CA ARG A 398 -18.03 7.13 36.84
C ARG A 398 -19.36 7.76 37.26
N ILE A 399 -20.32 6.93 37.68
CA ILE A 399 -21.67 7.38 38.10
C ILE A 399 -22.11 6.77 39.45
N GLY A 400 -21.18 6.15 40.17
CA GLY A 400 -21.40 5.55 41.49
C GLY A 400 -20.20 4.73 41.93
N ILE A 401 -20.22 4.27 43.18
CA ILE A 401 -19.11 3.54 43.80
C ILE A 401 -18.81 2.22 43.07
N ASP A 402 -19.88 1.54 42.61
CA ASP A 402 -19.86 0.28 41.87
C ASP A 402 -20.36 0.40 40.42
N LYS A 403 -20.46 1.62 39.86
CA LYS A 403 -21.23 1.92 38.64
C LYS A 403 -20.45 2.80 37.64
N VAL A 404 -20.38 2.38 36.38
CA VAL A 404 -19.84 3.18 35.27
C VAL A 404 -20.84 3.19 34.12
N SER A 405 -21.13 4.36 33.57
CA SER A 405 -21.79 4.49 32.27
C SER A 405 -20.76 4.35 31.17
N VAL A 406 -21.04 3.56 30.14
CA VAL A 406 -20.23 3.49 28.92
C VAL A 406 -21.11 3.88 27.73
N SER A 407 -20.63 4.78 26.88
CA SER A 407 -21.36 5.33 25.73
C SER A 407 -20.49 5.37 24.47
N TRP A 408 -21.10 5.45 23.29
CA TRP A 408 -20.42 5.42 21.98
C TRP A 408 -21.24 6.11 20.86
N ASN A 409 -20.63 6.31 19.70
CA ASN A 409 -21.31 6.81 18.50
C ASN A 409 -22.31 5.77 17.93
N ALA A 410 -23.44 6.23 17.40
CA ALA A 410 -24.38 5.36 16.71
C ALA A 410 -23.78 4.78 15.42
N VAL A 411 -23.79 3.45 15.29
CA VAL A 411 -23.33 2.74 14.08
C VAL A 411 -24.49 2.60 13.07
N PRO A 412 -24.36 3.09 11.82
CA PRO A 412 -25.32 2.87 10.75
C PRO A 412 -25.74 1.41 10.59
N GLU A 413 -27.02 1.16 10.32
CA GLU A 413 -27.66 -0.18 10.19
C GLU A 413 -27.61 -1.12 11.41
N ALA A 414 -26.99 -0.71 12.53
CA ALA A 414 -27.06 -1.47 13.77
C ALA A 414 -28.50 -1.51 14.32
N VAL A 415 -28.88 -2.66 14.87
CA VAL A 415 -30.12 -2.85 15.66
C VAL A 415 -29.85 -3.11 17.14
N GLY A 416 -28.57 -3.16 17.52
CA GLY A 416 -28.11 -3.22 18.89
C GLY A 416 -26.60 -3.42 18.99
N TYR A 417 -26.13 -3.50 20.23
CA TYR A 417 -24.72 -3.58 20.60
C TYR A 417 -24.50 -4.66 21.65
N GLU A 418 -23.29 -5.20 21.69
CA GLU A 418 -22.79 -6.08 22.75
C GLU A 418 -21.60 -5.42 23.45
N VAL A 419 -21.68 -5.30 24.77
CA VAL A 419 -20.66 -4.64 25.61
C VAL A 419 -19.94 -5.68 26.44
N TYR A 420 -18.60 -5.64 26.43
CA TYR A 420 -17.74 -6.59 27.13
C TYR A 420 -16.80 -5.86 28.09
N THR A 421 -16.57 -6.44 29.27
CA THR A 421 -15.40 -6.08 30.09
C THR A 421 -14.22 -6.97 29.75
N VAL A 422 -13.00 -6.42 29.83
CA VAL A 422 -11.76 -7.14 29.57
C VAL A 422 -10.85 -7.06 30.81
N THR A 423 -10.40 -8.22 31.28
CA THR A 423 -9.41 -8.38 32.36
C THR A 423 -8.41 -9.45 31.94
N ASP A 424 -7.10 -9.20 32.08
CA ASP A 424 -6.02 -10.14 31.72
C ASP A 424 -6.16 -10.72 30.29
N GLY A 425 -6.59 -9.90 29.33
CA GLY A 425 -6.83 -10.29 27.94
C GLY A 425 -8.09 -11.12 27.69
N LYS A 426 -8.91 -11.39 28.72
CA LYS A 426 -10.15 -12.17 28.61
C LYS A 426 -11.37 -11.26 28.60
N SER A 427 -12.17 -11.35 27.54
CA SER A 427 -13.43 -10.63 27.40
C SER A 427 -14.59 -11.39 28.05
N MET A 428 -15.43 -10.69 28.83
CA MET A 428 -16.70 -11.21 29.36
C MET A 428 -17.84 -10.27 28.97
N LEU A 429 -18.90 -10.82 28.38
CA LEU A 429 -20.11 -10.07 28.00
C LEU A 429 -20.79 -9.51 29.26
N VAL A 430 -21.01 -8.20 29.30
CA VAL A 430 -21.78 -7.51 30.34
C VAL A 430 -23.27 -7.55 30.02
N GLY A 431 -23.61 -7.28 28.76
CA GLY A 431 -25.00 -7.23 28.30
C GLY A 431 -25.13 -6.84 26.83
N LYS A 432 -26.39 -6.71 26.40
CA LYS A 432 -26.77 -6.17 25.09
C LYS A 432 -27.72 -4.99 25.27
N THR A 433 -27.71 -4.06 24.33
CA THR A 433 -28.56 -2.85 24.34
C THR A 433 -28.93 -2.45 22.91
N SER A 434 -30.08 -1.79 22.73
CA SER A 434 -30.42 -1.07 21.49
C SER A 434 -29.90 0.37 21.50
N ASP A 435 -29.65 0.92 22.68
CA ASP A 435 -29.19 2.29 22.88
C ASP A 435 -27.67 2.39 22.71
N THR A 436 -27.17 3.60 22.50
CA THR A 436 -25.71 3.86 22.34
C THR A 436 -24.98 4.02 23.67
N PHE A 437 -25.50 3.40 24.73
CA PHE A 437 -24.88 3.34 26.06
C PHE A 437 -25.32 2.09 26.85
N LEU A 438 -24.51 1.71 27.85
CA LEU A 438 -24.84 0.68 28.84
C LEU A 438 -24.23 1.03 30.21
N GLU A 439 -24.99 0.85 31.28
CA GLU A 439 -24.46 0.89 32.64
C GLU A 439 -23.79 -0.44 33.01
N ILE A 440 -22.53 -0.38 33.44
CA ILE A 440 -21.75 -1.51 33.96
C ILE A 440 -21.72 -1.43 35.48
N ARG A 441 -22.05 -2.54 36.16
CA ARG A 441 -21.96 -2.67 37.62
C ARG A 441 -20.97 -3.73 38.07
N GLY A 442 -20.35 -3.51 39.25
CA GLY A 442 -19.61 -4.53 39.99
C GLY A 442 -18.40 -4.00 40.76
N SER A 443 -17.67 -4.90 41.41
CA SER A 443 -16.40 -4.55 42.08
C SER A 443 -15.25 -4.40 41.09
N ASP A 444 -14.19 -3.71 41.53
CA ASP A 444 -12.90 -3.63 40.84
C ASP A 444 -12.97 -3.13 39.39
N LEU A 445 -13.95 -2.28 39.06
CA LEU A 445 -14.12 -1.75 37.70
C LEU A 445 -12.85 -1.07 37.18
N GLN A 446 -12.12 -0.35 38.04
CA GLN A 446 -10.85 0.31 37.74
C GLN A 446 -9.69 -0.63 37.39
N LYS A 447 -9.89 -1.96 37.46
CA LYS A 447 -8.94 -2.99 37.01
C LYS A 447 -9.38 -3.64 35.67
N LYS A 448 -10.35 -3.04 34.97
CA LYS A 448 -10.97 -3.59 33.76
C LYS A 448 -10.96 -2.55 32.65
N LYS A 449 -10.94 -3.04 31.42
CA LYS A 449 -11.30 -2.25 30.23
C LYS A 449 -12.71 -2.60 29.75
N VAL A 450 -13.27 -1.77 28.89
CA VAL A 450 -14.50 -2.05 28.13
C VAL A 450 -14.22 -2.05 26.63
N VAL A 451 -14.97 -2.87 25.90
CA VAL A 451 -14.99 -2.89 24.44
C VAL A 451 -16.42 -3.20 23.97
N VAL A 452 -16.83 -2.63 22.83
CA VAL A 452 -18.19 -2.71 22.30
C VAL A 452 -18.14 -3.19 20.84
N ARG A 453 -19.17 -3.92 20.39
CA ARG A 453 -19.42 -4.19 18.96
C ARG A 453 -20.89 -4.01 18.61
N ALA A 454 -21.17 -3.59 17.39
CA ALA A 454 -22.54 -3.50 16.85
C ALA A 454 -23.01 -4.84 16.27
N TYR A 455 -24.33 -5.01 16.11
CA TYR A 455 -24.92 -6.05 15.27
C TYR A 455 -26.14 -5.54 14.49
N ASN A 456 -26.37 -6.06 13.29
CA ASN A 456 -27.47 -5.65 12.41
C ASN A 456 -28.68 -6.60 12.46
N LYS A 457 -29.74 -6.24 11.73
CA LYS A 457 -31.01 -7.00 11.65
C LYS A 457 -30.87 -8.44 11.13
N ASN A 458 -29.76 -8.76 10.45
CA ASN A 458 -29.46 -10.09 9.92
C ASN A 458 -28.64 -10.93 10.89
N GLY A 459 -28.22 -10.39 12.05
CA GLY A 459 -27.35 -11.05 13.01
C GLY A 459 -25.85 -10.98 12.67
N LEU A 460 -25.45 -10.19 11.67
CA LEU A 460 -24.04 -9.92 11.40
C LEU A 460 -23.48 -8.98 12.47
N PHE A 461 -22.24 -9.23 12.90
CA PHE A 461 -21.53 -8.44 13.91
C PHE A 461 -20.50 -7.52 13.25
N GLY A 462 -20.50 -6.26 13.67
CA GLY A 462 -19.40 -5.34 13.38
C GLY A 462 -18.14 -5.71 14.17
N ASP A 463 -17.04 -5.08 13.78
CA ASP A 463 -15.76 -5.21 14.47
C ASP A 463 -15.82 -4.60 15.89
N LEU A 464 -14.85 -4.97 16.72
CA LEU A 464 -14.73 -4.46 18.08
C LEU A 464 -14.16 -3.03 18.08
N SER A 465 -14.67 -2.19 18.98
CA SER A 465 -14.10 -0.87 19.28
C SER A 465 -12.67 -0.95 19.83
N GLU A 466 -12.05 0.21 20.06
CA GLU A 466 -10.88 0.28 20.94
C GLU A 466 -11.23 -0.15 22.39
N GLN A 467 -10.21 -0.52 23.17
CA GLN A 467 -10.35 -0.94 24.56
C GLN A 467 -10.10 0.22 25.54
N VAL A 468 -11.18 0.78 26.07
CA VAL A 468 -11.16 1.94 26.98
C VAL A 468 -11.03 1.49 28.42
N ALA A 469 -10.18 2.12 29.22
CA ALA A 469 -10.06 1.83 30.65
C ALA A 469 -11.28 2.35 31.40
N LEU A 470 -11.84 1.56 32.32
CA LEU A 470 -12.90 2.07 33.20
C LEU A 470 -12.29 2.96 34.29
N PRO A 471 -12.90 4.12 34.63
CA PRO A 471 -12.32 5.10 35.54
C PRO A 471 -12.14 4.58 36.98
N GLY A 472 -11.36 5.33 37.76
CA GLY A 472 -11.15 5.11 39.20
C GLY A 472 -12.40 5.36 40.05
N ASN A 473 -12.22 5.27 41.37
CA ASN A 473 -13.11 5.91 42.35
C ASN A 473 -12.50 7.21 42.92
N ALA A 474 -11.26 7.55 42.59
CA ALA A 474 -10.54 8.75 43.05
C ALA A 474 -10.03 9.53 41.83
N PRO A 475 -9.65 10.83 41.98
CA PRO A 475 -9.10 11.65 40.91
C PRO A 475 -7.88 11.01 40.22
N SER A 476 -7.62 11.36 38.95
CA SER A 476 -6.52 10.79 38.17
C SER A 476 -5.12 11.16 38.68
N ASP A 477 -4.95 12.37 39.20
CA ASP A 477 -3.63 12.97 39.45
C ASP A 477 -3.44 13.43 40.90
N VAL A 478 -2.22 13.26 41.42
CA VAL A 478 -1.82 13.67 42.77
C VAL A 478 -1.39 15.14 42.76
N PRO A 479 -1.92 16.01 43.65
CA PRO A 479 -1.50 17.41 43.69
C PRO A 479 -0.07 17.57 44.22
N TYR A 480 0.70 18.48 43.63
CA TYR A 480 1.96 18.99 44.19
C TYR A 480 1.69 20.29 44.96
N ALA A 481 2.29 20.44 46.15
CA ALA A 481 2.03 21.55 47.07
C ALA A 481 3.31 22.32 47.44
N GLU A 482 3.18 23.61 47.76
CA GLU A 482 4.28 24.46 48.22
C GLU A 482 3.78 25.61 49.13
N PHE A 483 4.69 26.24 49.86
CA PHE A 483 4.41 27.46 50.63
C PHE A 483 4.87 28.72 49.89
N ARG A 484 4.02 29.75 49.89
CA ARG A 484 4.32 31.12 49.49
C ARG A 484 3.97 32.02 50.68
N ALA A 485 4.98 32.39 51.47
CA ALA A 485 4.81 32.90 52.84
C ALA A 485 3.81 32.01 53.64
N ASN A 486 2.80 32.58 54.29
CA ASN A 486 1.80 31.81 55.04
C ASN A 486 0.71 31.14 54.16
N ARG A 487 0.78 31.21 52.82
CA ARG A 487 -0.19 30.56 51.94
C ARG A 487 0.35 29.23 51.40
N LEU A 488 -0.29 28.14 51.78
CA LEU A 488 -0.14 26.84 51.10
C LEU A 488 -0.86 26.92 49.75
N VAL A 489 -0.21 26.53 48.65
CA VAL A 489 -0.80 26.47 47.30
C VAL A 489 -0.48 25.12 46.66
N TRP A 490 -1.33 24.65 45.73
CA TRP A 490 -1.08 23.39 45.02
C TRP A 490 -1.63 23.39 43.58
N THR A 491 -1.18 22.40 42.81
CA THR A 491 -1.61 22.16 41.43
C THR A 491 -3.09 21.74 41.35
N VAL A 492 -3.82 22.30 40.41
CA VAL A 492 -5.22 21.92 40.12
C VAL A 492 -5.27 20.51 39.53
N VAL A 493 -6.27 19.72 39.93
CA VAL A 493 -6.54 18.35 39.49
C VAL A 493 -7.90 18.38 38.78
N PRO A 494 -7.97 18.22 37.44
CA PRO A 494 -9.15 18.61 36.66
C PRO A 494 -10.44 17.85 36.96
N ASP A 495 -10.36 16.64 37.53
CA ASP A 495 -11.50 15.76 37.82
C ASP A 495 -11.86 15.70 39.31
N ALA A 496 -11.31 16.58 40.15
CA ALA A 496 -11.54 16.59 41.59
C ALA A 496 -12.74 17.48 42.03
N ASP A 497 -13.57 16.95 42.93
CA ASP A 497 -14.66 17.68 43.63
C ASP A 497 -14.13 18.57 44.78
N GLY A 498 -12.81 18.65 44.97
CA GLY A 498 -12.15 19.47 45.98
C GLY A 498 -10.92 18.82 46.60
N TYR A 499 -10.45 19.42 47.69
CA TYR A 499 -9.22 19.03 48.37
C TYR A 499 -9.40 18.83 49.88
N ILE A 500 -8.53 17.99 50.44
CA ILE A 500 -8.39 17.78 51.88
C ILE A 500 -6.95 18.13 52.26
N ILE A 501 -6.80 19.12 53.14
CA ILE A 501 -5.52 19.53 53.71
C ILE A 501 -5.36 18.83 55.05
N THR A 502 -4.30 18.05 55.22
CA THR A 502 -3.96 17.43 56.50
C THR A 502 -2.80 18.17 57.14
N ARG A 503 -3.03 18.72 58.34
CA ARG A 503 -2.01 19.43 59.14
C ARG A 503 -1.55 18.60 60.33
N TYR A 504 -0.25 18.54 60.55
CA TYR A 504 0.44 17.95 61.71
C TYR A 504 1.02 19.09 62.57
N LEU A 505 0.51 19.25 63.78
CA LEU A 505 0.88 20.32 64.71
C LEU A 505 1.02 19.75 66.12
N ASN A 506 2.22 19.85 66.71
CA ASN A 506 2.52 19.36 68.07
C ASN A 506 2.04 17.92 68.34
N GLY A 507 2.25 17.02 67.36
CA GLY A 507 1.84 15.61 67.45
C GLY A 507 0.32 15.34 67.28
N LYS A 508 -0.48 16.36 66.96
CA LYS A 508 -1.89 16.23 66.60
C LYS A 508 -2.09 16.39 65.10
N VAL A 509 -3.04 15.62 64.56
CA VAL A 509 -3.47 15.71 63.15
C VAL A 509 -4.82 16.43 63.09
N SER A 510 -5.00 17.33 62.13
CA SER A 510 -6.28 17.96 61.82
C SER A 510 -6.47 18.08 60.31
N GLU A 511 -7.62 17.61 59.80
CA GLU A 511 -8.00 17.75 58.39
C GLU A 511 -8.91 18.96 58.16
N LEU A 512 -8.82 19.59 56.99
CA LEU A 512 -9.74 20.61 56.50
C LEU A 512 -10.13 20.33 55.06
N VAL A 513 -11.43 20.40 54.74
CA VAL A 513 -11.94 20.32 53.36
C VAL A 513 -11.98 21.72 52.75
N VAL A 514 -11.45 21.89 51.54
CA VAL A 514 -11.49 23.14 50.78
C VAL A 514 -11.88 22.89 49.31
N GLN A 515 -12.27 23.97 48.62
CA GLN A 515 -12.65 23.95 47.20
C GLN A 515 -11.64 24.68 46.31
N GLU A 516 -10.98 25.72 46.83
CA GLU A 516 -9.88 26.40 46.14
C GLU A 516 -8.57 25.59 46.20
N ASN A 517 -7.61 25.90 45.34
CA ASN A 517 -6.27 25.29 45.33
C ASN A 517 -5.24 26.02 46.22
N ASN A 518 -5.72 26.77 47.22
CA ASN A 518 -4.89 27.52 48.16
C ASN A 518 -5.51 27.55 49.58
N TYR A 519 -4.69 27.82 50.58
CA TYR A 519 -5.11 27.98 51.97
C TYR A 519 -4.12 28.82 52.79
N TYR A 520 -4.63 29.77 53.58
CA TYR A 520 -3.81 30.60 54.47
C TYR A 520 -3.65 29.95 55.85
N VAL A 521 -2.39 29.84 56.30
CA VAL A 521 -1.99 29.23 57.57
C VAL A 521 -1.81 30.30 58.66
N ASP A 522 -2.10 29.89 59.89
CA ASP A 522 -1.83 30.62 61.13
C ASP A 522 -0.31 30.85 61.29
N ASP A 523 0.12 32.11 61.19
CA ASP A 523 1.53 32.52 61.22
C ASP A 523 2.25 32.21 62.54
N SER A 524 1.51 31.92 63.61
CA SER A 524 2.07 31.80 64.96
C SER A 524 2.67 30.43 65.30
N GLN A 525 2.47 29.41 64.46
CA GLN A 525 2.75 28.01 64.79
C GLN A 525 3.34 27.21 63.62
N SER A 526 4.58 26.73 63.77
CA SER A 526 5.17 25.75 62.83
C SER A 526 4.37 24.45 62.80
N ALA A 527 4.09 23.94 61.60
CA ALA A 527 3.31 22.72 61.36
C ALA A 527 3.64 22.12 59.98
N GLU A 528 3.41 20.83 59.81
CA GLU A 528 3.60 20.15 58.52
C GLU A 528 2.26 19.89 57.83
N PHE A 529 2.23 19.98 56.50
CA PHE A 529 1.03 19.92 55.69
C PHE A 529 1.20 18.97 54.51
N TYR A 530 0.15 18.26 54.14
CA TYR A 530 -0.02 17.69 52.79
C TYR A 530 -1.45 17.89 52.31
N VAL A 531 -1.64 17.72 51.00
CA VAL A 531 -2.94 17.86 50.32
C VAL A 531 -3.29 16.54 49.62
N GLN A 532 -4.56 16.14 49.67
CA GLN A 532 -5.14 15.10 48.82
C GLN A 532 -6.27 15.72 48.00
N ALA A 533 -6.38 15.38 46.72
CA ALA A 533 -7.60 15.65 45.95
C ALA A 533 -8.64 14.56 46.23
N TYR A 534 -9.93 14.83 46.02
CA TYR A 534 -10.98 13.81 46.15
C TYR A 534 -12.09 13.96 45.09
N ILE A 535 -12.82 12.86 44.85
CA ILE A 535 -14.20 12.92 44.32
C ILE A 535 -15.18 12.34 45.35
N GLU A 536 -16.44 12.78 45.33
CA GLU A 536 -17.48 12.38 46.28
C GLU A 536 -18.59 11.56 45.60
N LEU A 537 -18.46 10.23 45.71
CA LEU A 537 -19.43 9.29 45.16
C LEU A 537 -20.36 8.80 46.27
N GLU A 538 -21.66 9.02 46.11
CA GLU A 538 -22.72 8.57 47.03
C GLU A 538 -22.53 9.04 48.49
N GLY A 539 -21.90 10.21 48.68
CA GLY A 539 -21.58 10.81 49.99
C GLY A 539 -20.26 10.32 50.62
N GLN A 540 -19.49 9.48 49.93
CA GLN A 540 -18.17 9.04 50.33
C GLN A 540 -17.09 9.77 49.51
N LYS A 541 -16.20 10.50 50.19
CA LYS A 541 -15.01 11.10 49.58
C LYS A 541 -13.93 10.04 49.38
N PHE A 542 -13.53 9.86 48.13
CA PHE A 542 -12.43 8.97 47.71
C PHE A 542 -11.23 9.81 47.30
N ARG A 543 -10.09 9.57 47.94
CA ARG A 543 -8.91 10.45 47.88
C ARG A 543 -7.82 9.90 46.96
N THR A 544 -7.01 10.80 46.43
CA THR A 544 -5.69 10.48 45.85
C THR A 544 -4.70 10.04 46.92
N GLU A 545 -3.53 9.56 46.51
CA GLU A 545 -2.34 9.63 47.37
C GLU A 545 -2.05 11.10 47.76
N HIS A 546 -1.26 11.31 48.81
CA HIS A 546 -0.95 12.65 49.30
C HIS A 546 0.14 13.35 48.48
N SER A 547 0.11 14.69 48.48
CA SER A 547 1.18 15.54 47.96
C SER A 547 2.52 15.28 48.66
N ASN A 548 3.57 15.93 48.17
CA ASN A 548 4.76 16.19 48.98
C ASN A 548 4.37 16.89 50.30
N ILE A 549 5.12 16.59 51.37
CA ILE A 549 4.92 17.21 52.68
C ILE A 549 5.61 18.58 52.67
N CYS A 550 4.89 19.60 53.15
CA CYS A 550 5.34 20.98 53.26
C CYS A 550 5.44 21.38 54.73
N SER A 551 6.65 21.64 55.23
CA SER A 551 6.87 22.09 56.62
C SER A 551 6.84 23.62 56.70
N PHE A 552 5.82 24.18 57.36
CA PHE A 552 5.69 25.60 57.62
C PHE A 552 6.48 25.99 58.88
N ASN A 553 7.19 27.11 58.81
CA ASN A 553 7.74 27.80 59.97
C ASN A 553 7.18 29.22 60.02
N GLY A 554 6.80 29.67 61.22
CA GLY A 554 6.04 30.91 61.40
C GLY A 554 6.73 32.16 60.83
N VAL A 555 5.91 33.04 60.23
CA VAL A 555 6.36 34.22 59.48
C VAL A 555 6.82 35.33 60.43
N ASN A 556 7.91 36.02 60.09
CA ASN A 556 8.39 37.17 60.86
C ASN A 556 7.76 38.48 60.37
N TYR A 557 7.60 39.44 61.30
CA TYR A 557 7.04 40.76 61.03
C TYR A 557 7.97 41.83 61.63
N PRO A 558 8.82 42.47 60.82
CA PRO A 558 9.00 42.33 59.36
C PRO A 558 9.68 41.01 58.91
N PRO A 559 9.70 40.71 57.59
CA PRO A 559 10.42 39.55 57.06
C PRO A 559 11.89 39.54 57.50
N LYS A 560 12.42 38.36 57.81
CA LYS A 560 13.78 38.23 58.35
C LYS A 560 14.83 37.97 57.26
N GLY A 561 15.39 39.04 56.73
CA GLY A 561 16.56 38.99 55.84
C GLY A 561 17.15 40.38 55.56
N SER A 562 18.20 40.40 54.75
CA SER A 562 18.71 41.60 54.08
C SER A 562 18.48 41.48 52.57
N ILE A 563 18.31 42.61 51.90
CA ILE A 563 18.17 42.69 50.45
C ILE A 563 19.42 43.35 49.88
N GLU A 564 20.14 42.60 49.05
CA GLU A 564 21.22 43.05 48.20
C GLU A 564 20.62 43.26 46.79
N LEU A 565 20.60 44.52 46.36
CA LEU A 565 20.01 44.99 45.11
C LEU A 565 21.12 45.27 44.09
N ASP A 566 20.92 44.86 42.84
CA ASP A 566 21.78 45.21 41.70
C ASP A 566 20.94 45.66 40.48
N SER A 567 21.61 46.33 39.54
CA SER A 567 21.07 46.76 38.25
C SER A 567 21.45 45.76 37.15
N SER A 568 20.46 45.26 36.43
CA SER A 568 20.63 44.42 35.25
C SER A 568 20.34 45.20 33.96
N ALA A 569 20.57 44.58 32.80
CA ALA A 569 20.18 45.18 31.51
C ALA A 569 18.66 45.33 31.36
N ASP A 570 17.88 44.55 32.11
CA ASP A 570 16.42 44.47 32.04
C ASP A 570 15.72 45.13 33.25
N GLY A 571 16.47 45.85 34.11
CA GLY A 571 15.96 46.58 35.27
C GLY A 571 16.73 46.34 36.57
N LEU A 572 16.03 45.86 37.60
CA LEU A 572 16.53 45.68 38.97
C LEU A 572 16.33 44.23 39.42
N THR A 573 17.35 43.64 40.06
CA THR A 573 17.37 42.26 40.54
C THR A 573 17.91 42.18 41.97
N TRP A 574 17.40 41.27 42.81
CA TRP A 574 17.84 41.12 44.20
C TRP A 574 17.69 39.69 44.74
N ASN A 575 18.34 39.39 45.87
CA ASN A 575 18.23 38.08 46.51
C ASN A 575 16.84 37.83 47.14
N LYS A 576 16.34 36.59 47.04
CA LYS A 576 15.08 36.20 47.68
C LYS A 576 15.21 36.14 49.22
N ILE A 577 14.22 36.70 49.91
CA ILE A 577 13.91 36.40 51.32
C ILE A 577 12.73 35.41 51.32
N ASP A 578 12.97 34.15 51.73
CA ASP A 578 11.94 33.10 51.75
C ASP A 578 10.73 33.40 52.67
N ASP A 579 10.93 34.27 53.64
CA ASP A 579 9.96 34.71 54.65
C ASP A 579 9.09 35.89 54.17
N ALA A 580 9.33 36.47 52.99
CA ALA A 580 8.60 37.64 52.48
C ALA A 580 7.38 37.24 51.62
N VAL A 581 6.25 37.94 51.78
CA VAL A 581 5.07 37.85 50.91
C VAL A 581 5.34 38.48 49.54
N GLY A 582 6.13 39.55 49.50
CA GLY A 582 6.54 40.24 48.28
C GLY A 582 7.49 41.40 48.57
N TYR A 583 7.75 42.21 47.55
CA TYR A 583 8.68 43.33 47.59
C TYR A 583 8.03 44.60 47.05
N VAL A 584 8.47 45.74 47.60
CA VAL A 584 8.09 47.07 47.14
C VAL A 584 9.34 47.79 46.66
N VAL A 585 9.28 48.30 45.42
CA VAL A 585 10.37 49.01 44.75
C VAL A 585 10.11 50.51 44.85
N TYR A 586 11.14 51.25 45.26
CA TYR A 586 11.10 52.70 45.41
C TYR A 586 12.19 53.36 44.57
N LYS A 587 11.92 54.58 44.11
CA LYS A 587 12.93 55.50 43.59
C LYS A 587 13.08 56.73 44.48
N LEU A 588 14.21 57.40 44.34
CA LEU A 588 14.49 58.73 44.87
C LEU A 588 14.69 59.71 43.71
N ASP A 589 13.87 60.76 43.69
CA ASP A 589 13.97 61.86 42.74
C ASP A 589 14.94 62.97 43.24
N TYR A 590 15.27 63.94 42.38
CA TYR A 590 16.28 65.00 42.63
C TYR A 590 16.06 65.88 43.88
N ASP A 591 14.87 65.88 44.48
CA ASP A 591 14.57 66.61 45.72
C ASP A 591 14.71 65.75 46.99
N GLY A 592 15.04 64.46 46.83
CA GLY A 592 15.16 63.49 47.93
C GLY A 592 13.82 62.88 48.38
N SER A 593 12.74 63.06 47.62
CA SER A 593 11.46 62.38 47.88
C SER A 593 11.52 60.90 47.50
N GLU A 594 10.92 60.05 48.34
CA GLU A 594 10.80 58.60 48.11
C GLU A 594 9.46 58.30 47.43
N VAL A 595 9.50 57.68 46.24
CA VAL A 595 8.32 57.35 45.42
C VAL A 595 8.24 55.84 45.20
N GLU A 596 7.12 55.23 45.57
CA GLU A 596 6.83 53.83 45.26
C GLU A 596 6.56 53.69 43.75
N VAL A 597 7.34 52.84 43.06
CA VAL A 597 7.24 52.62 41.61
C VAL A 597 6.65 51.26 41.23
N GLY A 598 6.60 50.30 42.15
CA GLY A 598 5.97 49.01 41.90
C GLY A 598 6.02 48.02 43.06
N ARG A 599 5.24 46.95 42.93
CA ARG A 599 5.19 45.81 43.86
C ARG A 599 5.24 44.50 43.09
N VAL A 600 5.99 43.52 43.59
CA VAL A 600 6.19 42.21 42.94
C VAL A 600 6.31 41.07 43.95
N ASP A 601 5.77 39.91 43.59
CA ASP A 601 5.92 38.64 44.34
C ASP A 601 7.28 37.95 44.02
N GLY A 602 7.96 38.38 42.95
CA GLY A 602 9.28 37.89 42.50
C GLY A 602 10.43 38.84 42.86
N CYS A 603 11.66 38.45 42.52
CA CYS A 603 12.88 39.19 42.91
C CYS A 603 13.51 40.00 41.75
N HIS A 604 12.65 40.47 40.82
CA HIS A 604 13.01 41.25 39.64
C HIS A 604 11.97 42.33 39.36
N PHE A 605 12.40 43.50 38.88
CA PHE A 605 11.54 44.59 38.45
C PHE A 605 12.13 45.33 37.24
N SER A 606 11.43 45.26 36.10
CA SER A 606 11.79 46.02 34.89
C SER A 606 11.29 47.47 34.96
N THR A 607 12.14 48.41 34.55
CA THR A 607 11.83 49.83 34.49
C THR A 607 12.58 50.50 33.34
N GLU A 608 11.94 51.47 32.68
CA GLU A 608 12.54 52.34 31.66
C GLU A 608 12.90 53.74 32.24
N ASP A 609 12.61 53.98 33.53
CA ASP A 609 12.92 55.26 34.20
C ASP A 609 14.44 55.43 34.38
N THR A 610 15.02 56.23 33.49
CA THR A 610 16.43 56.63 33.45
C THR A 610 16.65 58.06 33.95
N GLU A 611 15.61 58.71 34.51
CA GLU A 611 15.72 60.02 35.18
C GLU A 611 15.83 59.89 36.71
N ALA A 612 15.43 58.75 37.27
CA ALA A 612 15.61 58.36 38.67
C ALA A 612 17.10 58.22 39.06
N ILE A 613 17.49 58.83 40.20
CA ILE A 613 18.90 58.81 40.65
C ILE A 613 19.23 57.54 41.42
N GLU A 614 18.39 57.14 42.37
CA GLU A 614 18.66 56.01 43.26
C GLU A 614 17.40 55.16 43.43
N PHE A 615 17.50 53.87 43.14
CA PHE A 615 16.47 52.87 43.47
C PHE A 615 16.85 52.10 44.73
N TYR A 616 15.83 51.68 45.49
CA TYR A 616 15.99 50.73 46.59
C TYR A 616 14.74 49.84 46.73
N VAL A 617 14.87 48.69 47.38
CA VAL A 617 13.79 47.71 47.59
C VAL A 617 13.58 47.44 49.08
N LYS A 618 12.33 47.19 49.48
CA LYS A 618 11.94 46.67 50.80
C LYS A 618 11.07 45.43 50.64
N GLY A 619 11.43 44.33 51.29
CA GLY A 619 10.56 43.15 51.40
C GLY A 619 9.47 43.40 52.43
N TYR A 620 8.28 42.84 52.27
CA TYR A 620 7.17 43.08 53.21
C TYR A 620 6.35 41.83 53.53
N ASN A 621 5.78 41.85 54.74
CA ASN A 621 4.78 40.90 55.23
C ASN A 621 3.57 41.65 55.79
N VAL A 622 2.40 41.03 55.77
CA VAL A 622 1.14 41.65 56.23
C VAL A 622 0.58 40.91 57.45
N LYS A 623 0.29 41.63 58.53
CA LYS A 623 -0.38 41.09 59.73
C LYS A 623 -1.53 42.02 60.13
N ASP A 624 -2.71 41.46 60.37
CA ASP A 624 -3.91 42.20 60.80
C ASP A 624 -4.27 43.42 59.91
N GLY A 625 -3.88 43.38 58.62
CA GLY A 625 -4.06 44.47 57.66
C GLY A 625 -2.98 45.55 57.68
N GLN A 626 -1.95 45.43 58.53
CA GLN A 626 -0.79 46.30 58.58
C GLN A 626 0.42 45.66 57.87
N GLU A 627 1.15 46.44 57.07
CA GLU A 627 2.38 46.01 56.40
C GLU A 627 3.60 46.24 57.30
N PHE A 628 4.53 45.29 57.29
CA PHE A 628 5.80 45.30 58.02
C PHE A 628 6.94 45.07 57.03
N TYR A 629 7.81 46.07 56.88
CA TYR A 629 8.88 46.10 55.89
C TYR A 629 10.24 45.72 56.48
N THR A 630 11.09 45.06 55.68
CA THR A 630 12.53 44.99 55.96
C THR A 630 13.14 46.39 56.08
N GLU A 631 14.36 46.46 56.62
CA GLU A 631 15.23 47.59 56.29
C GLU A 631 15.38 47.71 54.75
N ALA A 632 15.68 48.92 54.28
CA ALA A 632 15.92 49.13 52.84
C ALA A 632 17.17 48.38 52.36
N SER A 633 17.16 47.96 51.10
CA SER A 633 18.37 47.49 50.41
C SER A 633 19.45 48.57 50.33
N ASN A 634 20.64 48.19 49.85
CA ASN A 634 21.56 49.16 49.26
C ASN A 634 20.88 49.91 48.08
N ARG A 635 21.41 51.09 47.76
CA ARG A 635 20.90 51.94 46.68
C ARG A 635 21.68 51.77 45.39
N VAL A 636 20.97 51.79 44.26
CA VAL A 636 21.52 51.53 42.92
C VAL A 636 21.05 52.58 41.91
N ILE A 637 21.96 53.01 41.03
CA ILE A 637 21.67 53.85 39.85
C ILE A 637 21.66 52.96 38.61
N ILE A 638 20.64 53.04 37.76
CA ILE A 638 20.53 52.22 36.54
C ILE A 638 21.36 52.78 35.38
N SER A 639 21.51 54.11 35.28
CA SER A 639 22.10 54.80 34.13
C SER A 639 23.56 55.25 34.35
N LEU A 640 24.51 54.33 34.23
CA LEU A 640 25.93 54.67 33.99
C LEU A 640 26.24 54.48 32.48
N PRO A 641 26.82 55.49 31.78
CA PRO A 641 27.10 55.40 30.34
C PRO A 641 27.97 54.20 29.94
N GLU A 642 27.84 53.74 28.68
CA GLU A 642 28.70 52.69 28.14
C GLU A 642 30.16 53.16 28.04
N VAL A 643 31.10 52.29 28.43
CA VAL A 643 32.55 52.48 28.21
C VAL A 643 32.86 52.32 26.72
N THR A 644 32.67 53.37 25.94
CA THR A 644 32.93 53.34 24.48
C THR A 644 34.42 53.23 24.13
N GLU A 645 34.70 52.56 23.03
CA GLU A 645 36.02 52.40 22.40
C GLU A 645 37.13 51.83 23.32
N ALA A 646 36.88 50.65 23.91
CA ALA A 646 37.95 49.80 24.41
C ALA A 646 38.89 49.41 23.25
N ALA A 647 40.13 49.91 23.29
CA ALA A 647 41.12 49.83 22.21
C ALA A 647 42.51 49.38 22.69
N LEU A 648 43.24 48.69 21.81
CA LEU A 648 44.61 48.22 22.03
C LEU A 648 45.62 49.36 21.77
N VAL A 649 46.42 49.71 22.78
CA VAL A 649 47.45 50.77 22.70
C VAL A 649 48.79 50.21 22.24
N SER A 650 49.19 49.05 22.78
CA SER A 650 50.41 48.34 22.39
C SER A 650 50.34 46.87 22.81
N LYS A 651 51.14 46.02 22.16
CA LYS A 651 51.22 44.59 22.44
C LYS A 651 52.66 44.09 22.29
N THR A 652 53.01 43.16 23.16
CA THR A 652 54.18 42.26 23.06
C THR A 652 53.67 40.82 23.12
N ASP A 653 54.57 39.84 23.07
CA ASP A 653 54.19 38.43 23.21
C ASP A 653 53.59 38.14 24.60
N ASP A 654 54.04 38.84 25.66
CA ASP A 654 53.72 38.51 27.06
C ASP A 654 52.74 39.48 27.74
N TYR A 655 52.62 40.71 27.24
CA TYR A 655 51.66 41.69 27.75
C TYR A 655 51.12 42.64 26.67
N ALA A 656 49.92 43.19 26.93
CA ALA A 656 49.27 44.23 26.14
C ALA A 656 48.90 45.43 27.03
N VAL A 657 48.86 46.62 26.45
CA VAL A 657 48.32 47.84 27.09
C VAL A 657 47.07 48.24 26.34
N ILE A 658 46.00 48.54 27.09
CA ILE A 658 44.68 48.89 26.57
C ILE A 658 44.21 50.25 27.13
N SER A 659 43.26 50.88 26.45
CA SER A 659 42.62 52.14 26.87
C SER A 659 41.17 52.21 26.44
N TRP A 660 40.40 53.10 27.06
CA TRP A 660 38.99 53.37 26.74
C TRP A 660 38.65 54.85 26.89
N ASN A 661 37.44 55.26 26.52
CA ASN A 661 36.95 56.62 26.78
C ASN A 661 36.57 56.80 28.26
N GLU A 662 36.72 58.02 28.75
CA GLU A 662 36.53 58.39 30.16
C GLU A 662 35.06 58.78 30.40
N ILE A 663 34.38 58.06 31.29
CA ILE A 663 33.04 58.38 31.78
C ILE A 663 33.18 59.42 32.90
N ASP A 664 32.46 60.54 32.76
CA ASP A 664 32.42 61.58 33.79
C ASP A 664 31.76 61.07 35.08
N GLY A 665 32.30 61.45 36.23
CA GLY A 665 31.86 60.97 37.55
C GLY A 665 32.17 59.50 37.90
N CYS A 666 32.81 58.72 37.03
CA CYS A 666 33.15 57.31 37.29
C CYS A 666 34.34 57.18 38.26
N ASP A 667 34.17 56.51 39.41
CA ASP A 667 35.22 56.35 40.43
C ASP A 667 36.36 55.43 39.96
N GLU A 668 36.00 54.24 39.48
CA GLU A 668 36.94 53.19 39.05
C GLU A 668 36.42 52.45 37.80
N TYR A 669 37.29 51.72 37.12
CA TYR A 669 36.95 50.89 35.97
C TYR A 669 37.33 49.43 36.24
N MET A 670 36.34 48.55 36.11
CA MET A 670 36.50 47.10 36.30
C MET A 670 36.84 46.46 34.95
N VAL A 671 38.02 45.86 34.85
CA VAL A 671 38.57 45.27 33.63
C VAL A 671 38.44 43.76 33.72
N TYR A 672 37.61 43.17 32.83
CA TYR A 672 37.34 41.75 32.79
C TYR A 672 38.10 41.10 31.62
N LEU A 673 38.69 39.93 31.86
CA LEU A 673 39.52 39.20 30.89
C LEU A 673 39.00 37.79 30.70
N ASP A 674 38.88 37.36 29.44
CA ASP A 674 38.61 35.98 29.06
C ASP A 674 39.82 35.42 28.29
N LYS A 675 40.43 34.35 28.83
CA LYS A 675 41.50 33.56 28.19
C LYS A 675 41.00 32.21 27.62
N GLY A 676 39.73 32.15 27.20
CA GLY A 676 39.07 30.98 26.63
C GLY A 676 38.30 30.14 27.64
N LYS A 677 37.77 30.76 28.71
CA LYS A 677 37.03 30.12 29.81
C LYS A 677 35.86 30.94 30.37
N GLY A 678 35.55 32.10 29.79
CA GLY A 678 34.60 33.07 30.37
C GLY A 678 35.33 34.27 30.99
N TYR A 679 34.56 35.31 31.34
CA TYR A 679 35.11 36.57 31.83
C TYR A 679 35.33 36.56 33.35
N GLU A 680 36.59 36.68 33.77
CA GLU A 680 36.96 36.91 35.16
C GLU A 680 37.38 38.37 35.37
N LEU A 681 37.13 38.95 36.56
CA LEU A 681 37.61 40.28 36.92
C LEU A 681 39.14 40.25 37.06
N TYR A 682 39.84 40.86 36.10
CA TYR A 682 41.31 40.87 36.06
C TYR A 682 41.91 41.98 36.94
N SER A 683 41.29 43.17 36.92
CA SER A 683 41.76 44.30 37.73
C SER A 683 40.69 45.38 37.85
N THR A 684 40.74 46.17 38.91
CA THR A 684 40.00 47.42 39.03
C THR A 684 41.00 48.57 39.07
N VAL A 685 40.84 49.57 38.20
CA VAL A 685 41.81 50.65 38.01
C VAL A 685 41.17 52.04 38.07
N ARG A 686 41.93 53.01 38.57
CA ARG A 686 41.56 54.44 38.54
C ARG A 686 42.17 55.09 37.30
N GLY A 687 41.32 55.53 36.39
CA GLY A 687 41.71 56.12 35.10
C GLY A 687 41.68 55.14 33.92
N ARG A 688 41.73 55.71 32.72
CA ARG A 688 41.32 55.10 31.45
C ARG A 688 42.29 54.13 30.75
N LYS A 689 43.17 53.45 31.49
CA LYS A 689 44.15 52.48 30.93
C LYS A 689 44.46 51.33 31.88
N ALA A 690 44.71 50.15 31.30
CA ALA A 690 45.24 48.98 32.02
C ALA A 690 46.33 48.26 31.20
N MET A 691 47.13 47.45 31.88
CA MET A 691 48.08 46.51 31.26
C MET A 691 47.62 45.09 31.59
N ILE A 692 47.50 44.24 30.56
CA ILE A 692 47.09 42.85 30.64
C ILE A 692 48.34 41.98 30.44
N GLY A 693 48.70 41.17 31.44
CA GLY A 693 49.87 40.30 31.43
C GLY A 693 49.58 38.80 31.27
N ASP A 694 50.65 38.02 31.36
CA ASP A 694 50.68 36.56 31.24
C ASP A 694 50.03 36.07 29.92
N LEU A 695 50.34 36.74 28.82
CA LEU A 695 49.75 36.48 27.49
C LEU A 695 50.59 35.51 26.64
N LYS A 696 51.83 35.24 27.03
CA LYS A 696 52.82 34.51 26.23
C LYS A 696 52.40 33.09 25.82
N ASP A 697 51.69 32.40 26.70
CA ASP A 697 51.24 31.02 26.50
C ASP A 697 49.70 30.95 26.34
N ALA A 698 49.04 32.04 25.90
CA ALA A 698 47.59 32.14 25.77
C ALA A 698 47.14 32.11 24.29
N ASP A 699 46.41 31.05 23.90
CA ASP A 699 45.88 30.88 22.53
C ASP A 699 44.76 31.88 22.17
N PHE A 700 44.06 32.41 23.16
CA PHE A 700 42.99 33.41 23.03
C PHE A 700 43.03 34.38 24.22
N ALA A 701 42.72 35.65 23.97
CA ALA A 701 42.55 36.66 25.02
C ALA A 701 41.63 37.78 24.54
N SER A 702 40.56 38.10 25.27
CA SER A 702 39.73 39.28 25.01
C SER A 702 39.28 39.97 26.29
N VAL A 703 39.00 41.27 26.23
CA VAL A 703 38.68 42.13 27.37
C VAL A 703 37.37 42.90 27.16
N ARG A 704 36.63 43.11 28.25
CA ARG A 704 35.58 44.12 28.37
C ARG A 704 35.81 44.97 29.63
N ILE A 705 35.36 46.23 29.62
CA ILE A 705 35.49 47.15 30.76
C ILE A 705 34.09 47.60 31.19
N LYS A 706 33.83 47.59 32.50
CA LYS A 706 32.60 48.11 33.13
C LYS A 706 32.98 49.35 33.94
N GLY A 707 32.23 50.45 33.79
CA GLY A 707 32.37 51.62 34.66
C GLY A 707 31.78 51.31 36.05
N TYR A 708 32.38 51.83 37.12
CA TYR A 708 31.94 51.62 38.50
C TYR A 708 31.91 52.95 39.26
N ILE A 709 30.77 53.24 39.89
CA ILE A 709 30.63 54.24 40.95
C ILE A 709 30.41 53.48 42.25
N GLY A 710 31.21 53.81 43.27
CA GLY A 710 31.28 53.05 44.51
C GLY A 710 31.66 53.94 45.66
N ASN A 711 30.67 54.67 46.18
CA ASN A 711 30.80 55.39 47.43
C ASN A 711 30.11 54.61 48.57
N LYS A 712 30.19 55.14 49.79
CA LYS A 712 29.70 54.48 51.01
C LYS A 712 28.17 54.37 51.12
N ASP A 713 27.42 55.06 50.26
CA ASP A 713 25.94 55.15 50.29
C ASP A 713 25.27 54.61 49.01
N VAL A 714 25.98 54.55 47.88
CA VAL A 714 25.46 54.13 46.55
C VAL A 714 26.50 53.28 45.80
N VAL A 715 26.02 52.21 45.15
CA VAL A 715 26.78 51.34 44.25
C VAL A 715 26.10 51.29 42.89
N SER A 716 26.84 51.47 41.79
CA SER A 716 26.30 51.36 40.43
C SER A 716 27.38 50.88 39.45
N TYR A 717 26.94 50.12 38.44
CA TYR A 717 27.80 49.60 37.38
C TYR A 717 27.25 49.99 36.00
N GLY A 718 28.10 50.55 35.13
CA GLY A 718 27.73 50.89 33.75
C GLY A 718 27.62 49.70 32.81
N LEU A 719 27.21 49.94 31.58
CA LEU A 719 27.24 48.92 30.54
C LEU A 719 28.69 48.53 30.19
N PHE A 720 28.89 47.24 29.89
CA PHE A 720 30.19 46.73 29.41
C PHE A 720 30.54 47.32 28.04
N SER A 721 31.79 47.75 27.88
CA SER A 721 32.38 48.16 26.61
C SER A 721 32.17 47.15 25.48
N ASN A 722 32.46 47.59 24.25
CA ASN A 722 32.78 46.67 23.15
C ASN A 722 33.81 45.61 23.58
N GLN A 723 33.71 44.41 23.01
CA GLN A 723 34.68 43.33 23.23
C GLN A 723 35.97 43.63 22.45
N LEU A 724 37.08 43.74 23.18
CA LEU A 724 38.40 43.98 22.62
C LEU A 724 39.21 42.67 22.60
N TYR A 725 39.40 42.10 21.41
CA TYR A 725 40.28 40.94 21.22
C TYR A 725 41.75 41.38 21.24
N ILE A 726 42.56 40.73 22.08
CA ILE A 726 44.00 40.94 22.23
C ILE A 726 44.78 39.80 21.56
N ILE A 727 44.25 38.57 21.63
CA ILE A 727 44.73 37.39 20.91
C ILE A 727 43.52 36.65 20.33
N GLY A 728 43.58 36.34 19.04
CA GLY A 728 42.49 35.72 18.29
C GLY A 728 41.38 36.71 17.90
N ASP A 729 40.26 36.14 17.49
CA ASP A 729 38.96 36.78 17.23
C ASP A 729 37.84 35.91 17.85
N GLU A 730 36.57 36.25 17.62
CA GLU A 730 35.42 35.47 18.12
C GLU A 730 35.46 33.99 17.69
N ASN A 731 35.85 33.73 16.44
CA ASN A 731 35.99 32.38 15.88
C ASN A 731 37.16 31.58 16.51
N SER A 732 38.13 32.28 17.10
CA SER A 732 39.29 31.72 17.78
C SER A 732 39.02 31.35 19.24
N ARG A 733 37.85 31.72 19.80
CA ARG A 733 37.48 31.40 21.19
C ARG A 733 37.32 29.88 21.36
N PRO A 734 38.06 29.22 22.28
CA PRO A 734 37.97 27.76 22.45
C PRO A 734 36.54 27.28 22.74
N ALA A 735 36.03 26.37 21.89
CA ALA A 735 34.63 25.95 21.93
C ALA A 735 34.31 25.04 23.14
N LYS A 736 33.99 25.67 24.27
CA LYS A 736 33.21 25.09 25.37
C LYS A 736 32.25 26.14 25.93
N GLU A 737 31.02 25.70 26.22
CA GLU A 737 30.03 26.49 26.94
C GLU A 737 30.55 26.80 28.36
N VAL A 738 30.88 28.06 28.62
CA VAL A 738 31.18 28.58 29.96
C VAL A 738 30.71 30.04 30.04
N PHE A 739 29.71 30.27 30.88
CA PHE A 739 29.07 31.56 31.20
C PHE A 739 28.47 32.35 30.02
N ASP A 740 27.14 32.35 29.96
CA ASP A 740 26.40 33.58 29.65
C ASP A 740 26.54 34.54 30.85
N PHE A 741 26.42 35.85 30.63
CA PHE A 741 26.30 36.81 31.72
C PHE A 741 24.94 36.75 32.43
N GLY A 742 23.91 36.16 31.80
CA GLY A 742 22.61 35.90 32.44
C GLY A 742 22.71 34.99 33.68
N ASP A 743 23.64 34.03 33.68
CA ASP A 743 23.86 33.10 34.80
C ASP A 743 24.48 33.76 36.06
N LEU A 744 24.81 35.06 35.98
CA LEU A 744 25.43 35.85 37.06
C LEU A 744 24.43 36.80 37.77
N LEU A 745 23.14 36.72 37.43
CA LEU A 745 22.05 37.59 37.93
C LEU A 745 20.83 36.77 38.45
N GLY A 746 21.07 35.54 38.93
CA GLY A 746 20.04 34.60 39.42
C GLY A 746 19.95 34.49 40.94
#